data_AF-A0A1Q9D1S1-F1
#
_entry.id   AF-A0A1Q9D1S1-F1
#
_cell.length_a   1.000
_cell.length_b   1.000
_cell.length_c   1.000
_cell.angle_alpha   90.00
_cell.angle_beta   90.00
_cell.angle_gamma   90.00
#
_symmetry.space_group_name_H-M   'P 1'
#
loop_
_entity.id
_entity.type
_entity.pdbx_description
1 polymer ?
#
loop_
_entity_poly.entity_id
_entity_poly.type
_entity_poly.pdbx_seq_one_letter_code
_entity_poly.pdbx_strand_id
1 'polypeptide(L)'
;MLDGIFVPVHHVRLERPTVGSGHSKQLEARPTAQNGIAGAALILIGLGCILSGSCGGPKVQLGPFCFGHVHMGGEPSKDVQERVARQEEKLKQDFELSKEALRELDQQTRVPHLLLEIRSMGFVEIQGKDTGGIYQRLDQWLKEHWKMQEKQEDLIQVCKEEADCGCCGYSTTTKVCKMEEHHRLCDKSYTMGPMRPSGIPARRHEVYKARDDGESFDCLDRENNMGKLTMQLAHFMTQECGWTLQVCDAANLGRCGNIREQQMKFKAPHPLSMIAPLVMIELHLGFPDPLGIRETKSNIYVNGVDSDGVFEKLRSFFRTAWVAKEKDADPSYCNMKFETHTLQTRGVQGENNMGQKAMQVVDFMVKKCQWSLVSRSNGNFGKNGEMRESQMVFRKDEFIQHGSDHIMVEFRTVGYVEITGLHDAEDLKPHLAEYFERQKCKKYSSYPSESFCDLKYKVPSGFFVGARATLNLGKLTMSLADFLGSQGWALALSNGSQGEHQVTFTRSSEKASAPLLMIEFRTIPFSGLDSAPKWHSAVQISGPDTNGVYGHLDRFIRKYMQGREETHPGSYCDKLYMCNAFRLKPASLDEFQMGMVNGESDLGKWAMRFCDFMVDHVGAWDLVTCNSDNKMDVGSNVTAREMQMIFRHRPGGRQVFMSVGQVEPLGRPPLEPPPYWHEGCLTGEVGQKLMPGTQEELQWMQELLDKTFKNKVTRDRKDGHALADRFVAVQCIRSEHPAIWDRFAERRQLLSRAGGSEDFILPKTMAASAGLAQRCVEVSRGNPSNEAYLLHGTNPTSAVAILSNSFTVDFAGKSAGTMFGPGIYLAESSTKADEYAQDDATGDYAGLYAVLVCRALLGKPYVTQEPGDFREQVLSGEFGHVLGDREKAVGTFREFIFFHAAAVYPEYAVFYRREKDGRVMARPESEMAPRPMEMEGWGGSA
;
A
#
# COMPACT_ATOMS: atom_id res chain seq x y z
N MET A 1 56.70 36.43 27.83
CA MET A 1 56.32 36.32 29.24
C MET A 1 55.62 34.97 29.36
N LEU A 2 56.35 33.95 29.80
CA LEU A 2 56.31 33.43 31.18
C LEU A 2 54.97 32.70 31.42
N ASP A 3 54.89 31.38 31.23
CA ASP A 3 55.37 30.30 32.14
C ASP A 3 54.34 30.04 33.26
N GLY A 4 53.91 28.82 33.56
CA GLY A 4 54.19 27.50 32.95
C GLY A 4 53.63 26.37 33.83
N ILE A 5 53.83 25.10 33.43
CA ILE A 5 54.05 23.89 34.27
C ILE A 5 53.87 22.64 33.38
N PHE A 6 54.80 21.68 33.48
CA PHE A 6 54.81 20.41 32.74
C PHE A 6 55.34 19.29 33.67
N VAL A 7 54.56 18.23 33.89
CA VAL A 7 54.92 17.04 34.69
C VAL A 7 54.26 15.81 34.02
N PRO A 8 54.92 14.62 33.90
CA PRO A 8 54.65 13.71 32.79
C PRO A 8 53.58 12.62 33.02
N VAL A 9 53.17 11.99 31.91
CA VAL A 9 52.29 10.82 31.86
C VAL A 9 53.01 9.56 32.33
N HIS A 10 52.42 8.85 33.29
CA HIS A 10 52.79 7.47 33.62
C HIS A 10 51.88 6.46 32.89
N HIS A 11 52.46 5.53 32.13
CA HIS A 11 51.74 4.36 31.65
C HIS A 11 51.43 3.40 32.80
N VAL A 12 50.15 3.20 33.11
CA VAL A 12 49.68 2.09 33.96
C VAL A 12 49.18 0.97 33.07
N ARG A 13 49.80 -0.20 33.20
CA ARG A 13 49.45 -1.43 32.49
C ARG A 13 48.54 -2.26 33.39
N LEU A 14 47.24 -2.33 33.08
CA LEU A 14 46.30 -3.15 33.85
C LEU A 14 46.22 -4.58 33.32
N GLU A 15 46.20 -5.53 34.26
CA GLU A 15 46.32 -6.96 34.00
C GLU A 15 44.94 -7.65 33.89
N ARG A 16 44.92 -8.86 33.32
CA ARG A 16 43.71 -9.69 33.26
C ARG A 16 43.57 -10.48 34.57
N PRO A 17 42.41 -10.46 35.26
CA PRO A 17 42.20 -11.27 36.45
C PRO A 17 42.01 -12.75 36.09
N THR A 18 42.81 -13.62 36.69
CA THR A 18 42.63 -15.09 36.65
C THR A 18 42.00 -15.58 37.96
N VAL A 19 40.81 -16.17 37.84
CA VAL A 19 40.13 -16.93 38.90
C VAL A 19 39.37 -18.07 38.20
N GLY A 20 39.34 -19.31 38.69
CA GLY A 20 40.02 -19.91 39.85
C GLY A 20 39.43 -21.30 40.08
N SER A 21 40.24 -22.35 40.06
CA SER A 21 39.74 -23.73 39.97
C SER A 21 39.60 -24.42 41.33
N GLY A 22 38.54 -25.23 41.44
CA GLY A 22 38.42 -26.29 42.44
C GLY A 22 37.47 -26.00 43.61
N HIS A 23 36.36 -26.74 43.65
CA HIS A 23 35.98 -27.53 44.83
C HIS A 23 35.06 -28.68 44.36
N SER A 24 35.49 -29.92 44.60
CA SER A 24 34.66 -31.10 44.38
C SER A 24 33.97 -31.50 45.68
N LYS A 25 32.70 -31.89 45.61
CA LYS A 25 32.05 -32.75 46.61
C LYS A 25 30.91 -33.53 45.97
N GLN A 26 30.64 -34.71 46.53
CA GLN A 26 29.70 -35.69 45.99
C GLN A 26 28.25 -35.25 46.20
N LEU A 27 27.35 -35.77 45.36
CA LEU A 27 26.08 -36.34 45.83
C LEU A 27 25.65 -37.48 44.91
N GLU A 28 24.76 -38.33 45.40
CA GLU A 28 24.62 -39.71 44.94
C GLU A 28 23.55 -39.89 43.85
N ALA A 29 23.64 -40.99 43.10
CA ALA A 29 22.64 -41.39 42.10
C ALA A 29 22.38 -42.89 42.17
N ARG A 30 21.09 -43.30 42.25
CA ARG A 30 20.48 -44.65 42.11
C ARG A 30 18.98 -44.56 42.49
N PRO A 31 18.11 -45.56 42.18
CA PRO A 31 18.05 -46.39 40.97
C PRO A 31 16.62 -46.76 40.46
N THR A 32 16.44 -46.88 39.14
CA THR A 32 15.51 -47.82 38.43
C THR A 32 15.94 -47.84 36.95
N ALA A 33 16.22 -48.95 36.24
CA ALA A 33 15.61 -50.29 36.14
C ALA A 33 14.23 -50.28 35.43
N GLN A 34 13.93 -51.10 34.41
CA GLN A 34 14.71 -52.21 33.79
C GLN A 34 14.17 -52.62 32.39
N ASN A 35 15.00 -53.30 31.57
CA ASN A 35 14.67 -54.08 30.34
C ASN A 35 14.18 -53.27 29.10
N GLY A 36 14.50 -53.59 27.83
CA GLY A 36 15.31 -54.63 27.16
C GLY A 36 15.03 -54.60 25.63
N ILE A 37 15.53 -55.44 24.69
CA ILE A 37 16.50 -56.56 24.68
C ILE A 37 17.11 -56.67 23.24
N ALA A 38 18.45 -56.78 23.10
CA ALA A 38 19.23 -57.18 21.88
C ALA A 38 19.13 -56.30 20.59
N GLY A 39 20.07 -56.36 19.64
CA GLY A 39 21.27 -57.20 19.50
C GLY A 39 22.42 -56.49 18.75
N ALA A 40 23.56 -57.17 18.55
CA ALA A 40 24.84 -56.52 18.19
C ALA A 40 25.49 -57.03 16.90
N ALA A 41 26.32 -56.19 16.29
CA ALA A 41 27.40 -56.57 15.37
C ALA A 41 28.59 -55.61 15.57
N LEU A 42 29.81 -56.16 15.68
CA LEU A 42 31.04 -55.40 15.92
C LEU A 42 32.12 -55.90 14.95
N ILE A 43 32.83 -55.00 14.26
CA ILE A 43 34.02 -55.34 13.46
C ILE A 43 35.13 -54.36 13.85
N LEU A 44 36.34 -54.88 14.00
CA LEU A 44 37.49 -54.14 14.55
C LEU A 44 38.22 -53.32 13.48
N ILE A 45 38.82 -52.21 13.93
CA ILE A 45 39.98 -51.60 13.28
C ILE A 45 41.14 -51.68 14.28
N GLY A 46 42.28 -52.24 13.85
CA GLY A 46 43.46 -52.45 14.71
C GLY A 46 44.42 -51.25 14.69
N LEU A 47 45.20 -51.10 15.77
CA LEU A 47 46.31 -50.15 15.83
C LEU A 47 47.52 -50.68 15.05
N GLY A 48 48.28 -49.75 14.45
CA GLY A 48 49.66 -49.96 13.99
C GLY A 48 50.49 -48.73 14.34
N CYS A 49 51.59 -48.89 15.06
CA CYS A 49 52.35 -47.79 15.66
C CYS A 49 53.69 -47.51 14.95
N ILE A 50 54.06 -46.22 14.94
CA ILE A 50 55.41 -45.67 15.18
C ILE A 50 56.59 -46.28 14.38
N LEU A 51 57.27 -45.45 13.60
CA LEU A 51 58.73 -45.24 13.77
C LEU A 51 59.22 -43.92 13.14
N SER A 52 60.40 -43.48 13.57
CA SER A 52 60.97 -42.15 13.34
C SER A 52 62.16 -42.16 12.38
N GLY A 53 62.36 -41.09 11.61
CA GLY A 53 63.59 -40.87 10.85
C GLY A 53 63.70 -39.45 10.28
N SER A 54 64.79 -38.75 10.62
CA SER A 54 65.11 -37.41 10.14
C SER A 54 66.50 -37.38 9.49
N CYS A 55 66.67 -36.68 8.36
CA CYS A 55 67.87 -35.87 8.02
C CYS A 55 67.89 -35.40 6.54
N GLY A 56 68.39 -34.18 6.31
CA GLY A 56 69.07 -33.78 5.07
C GLY A 56 68.21 -33.31 3.88
N GLY A 57 68.67 -32.22 3.24
CA GLY A 57 68.26 -31.81 1.88
C GLY A 57 69.27 -32.29 0.82
N PRO A 58 69.33 -31.71 -0.40
CA PRO A 58 68.81 -30.41 -0.82
C PRO A 58 67.72 -30.47 -1.92
N LYS A 59 67.25 -29.30 -2.37
CA LYS A 59 66.31 -29.15 -3.50
C LYS A 59 66.96 -29.58 -4.83
N VAL A 60 66.23 -30.36 -5.62
CA VAL A 60 66.41 -30.47 -7.08
C VAL A 60 65.07 -30.21 -7.74
N GLN A 61 65.04 -29.32 -8.74
CA GLN A 61 63.83 -28.92 -9.45
C GLN A 61 63.73 -29.69 -10.77
N LEU A 62 62.89 -30.73 -10.80
CA LEU A 62 62.52 -31.45 -12.00
C LEU A 62 61.03 -31.23 -12.27
N GLY A 63 60.70 -30.82 -13.50
CA GLY A 63 59.32 -30.54 -13.89
C GLY A 63 58.47 -31.82 -13.97
N PRO A 64 57.14 -31.72 -13.79
CA PRO A 64 56.25 -32.87 -13.92
C PRO A 64 56.26 -33.37 -15.37
N PHE A 65 56.80 -34.56 -15.60
CA PHE A 65 56.57 -35.30 -16.83
C PHE A 65 55.08 -35.63 -16.95
N CYS A 66 54.46 -35.27 -18.07
CA CYS A 66 53.07 -35.59 -18.34
C CYS A 66 52.89 -37.11 -18.52
N PHE A 67 52.48 -37.81 -17.46
CA PHE A 67 51.79 -39.09 -17.62
C PHE A 67 50.43 -38.81 -18.24
N GLY A 68 50.33 -39.01 -19.55
CA GLY A 68 49.12 -38.79 -20.32
C GLY A 68 48.04 -39.82 -20.00
N HIS A 69 47.29 -39.59 -18.91
CA HIS A 69 45.95 -40.17 -18.80
C HIS A 69 45.05 -39.49 -19.84
N VAL A 70 44.58 -40.30 -20.80
CA VAL A 70 43.48 -39.89 -21.70
C VAL A 70 42.21 -39.83 -20.86
N HIS A 71 41.91 -38.65 -20.34
CA HIS A 71 40.67 -38.40 -19.62
C HIS A 71 39.52 -38.28 -20.61
N MET A 72 38.70 -39.33 -20.68
CA MET A 72 37.37 -39.28 -21.29
C MET A 72 36.48 -38.43 -20.38
N GLY A 73 35.84 -37.40 -20.93
CA GLY A 73 34.87 -36.59 -20.19
C GLY A 73 33.69 -37.44 -19.70
N GLY A 74 33.27 -37.22 -18.46
CA GLY A 74 32.23 -37.99 -17.78
C GLY A 74 30.89 -37.26 -17.73
N GLU A 75 29.82 -37.93 -18.15
CA GLU A 75 28.46 -37.43 -17.90
C GLU A 75 28.23 -37.22 -16.39
N PRO A 76 27.51 -36.16 -15.97
CA PRO A 76 27.15 -35.96 -14.56
C PRO A 76 26.48 -37.20 -13.99
N SER A 77 26.87 -37.65 -12.78
CA SER A 77 26.30 -38.88 -12.22
C SER A 77 24.77 -38.85 -12.18
N LYS A 78 24.14 -39.97 -12.56
CA LYS A 78 22.68 -40.06 -12.76
C LYS A 78 21.90 -39.52 -11.57
N ASP A 79 22.31 -39.85 -10.35
CA ASP A 79 21.80 -39.35 -9.08
C ASP A 79 21.62 -37.81 -9.04
N VAL A 80 22.57 -37.06 -9.60
CA VAL A 80 22.55 -35.58 -9.64
C VAL A 80 21.58 -35.08 -10.73
N GLN A 81 21.60 -35.72 -11.91
CA GLN A 81 20.64 -35.43 -12.99
C GLN A 81 19.20 -35.69 -12.52
N GLU A 82 18.94 -36.86 -11.93
CA GLU A 82 17.67 -37.26 -11.34
C GLU A 82 17.26 -36.36 -10.17
N ARG A 83 18.20 -35.80 -9.40
CA ARG A 83 17.89 -34.85 -8.34
C ARG A 83 17.40 -33.52 -8.91
N VAL A 84 18.11 -32.96 -9.90
CA VAL A 84 17.68 -31.72 -10.59
C VAL A 84 16.34 -31.93 -11.28
N ALA A 85 16.16 -33.05 -12.01
CA ALA A 85 14.90 -33.38 -12.66
C ALA A 85 13.73 -33.53 -11.66
N ARG A 86 13.95 -34.13 -10.48
CA ARG A 86 12.93 -34.20 -9.41
C ARG A 86 12.62 -32.85 -8.76
N GLN A 87 13.60 -31.95 -8.65
CA GLN A 87 13.36 -30.57 -8.19
C GLN A 87 12.50 -29.80 -9.20
N GLU A 88 12.86 -29.86 -10.48
CA GLU A 88 12.15 -29.24 -11.61
C GLU A 88 10.72 -29.77 -11.76
N GLU A 89 10.52 -31.09 -11.64
CA GLU A 89 9.18 -31.70 -11.65
C GLU A 89 8.34 -31.27 -10.45
N LYS A 90 8.92 -31.17 -9.24
CA LYS A 90 8.20 -30.61 -8.08
C LYS A 90 7.81 -29.15 -8.31
N LEU A 91 8.67 -28.32 -8.91
CA LEU A 91 8.35 -26.92 -9.19
C LEU A 91 7.15 -26.77 -10.14
N LYS A 92 6.94 -27.70 -11.08
CA LYS A 92 5.74 -27.76 -11.93
C LYS A 92 4.49 -28.13 -11.15
N GLN A 93 4.59 -29.14 -10.28
CA GLN A 93 3.47 -29.58 -9.45
C GLN A 93 3.05 -28.52 -8.43
N ASP A 94 4.01 -27.89 -7.74
CA ASP A 94 3.77 -26.75 -6.85
C ASP A 94 3.15 -25.55 -7.60
N PHE A 95 3.57 -25.33 -8.85
CA PHE A 95 3.06 -24.25 -9.70
C PHE A 95 1.62 -24.47 -10.14
N GLU A 96 1.27 -25.61 -10.74
CA GLU A 96 -0.10 -25.86 -11.23
C GLU A 96 -1.13 -25.86 -10.08
N LEU A 97 -0.76 -26.37 -8.90
CA LEU A 97 -1.58 -26.25 -7.68
C LEU A 97 -1.79 -24.78 -7.26
N SER A 98 -0.74 -23.95 -7.35
CA SER A 98 -0.82 -22.52 -7.03
C SER A 98 -1.63 -21.74 -8.09
N LYS A 99 -1.51 -22.12 -9.35
CA LYS A 99 -2.15 -21.50 -10.52
C LYS A 99 -3.67 -21.65 -10.48
N GLU A 100 -4.19 -22.85 -10.22
CA GLU A 100 -5.64 -23.04 -10.07
C GLU A 100 -6.17 -22.39 -8.78
N ALA A 101 -5.42 -22.44 -7.67
CA ALA A 101 -5.79 -21.76 -6.42
C ALA A 101 -5.91 -20.23 -6.59
N LEU A 102 -4.95 -19.59 -7.26
CA LEU A 102 -4.97 -18.15 -7.55
C LEU A 102 -6.06 -17.79 -8.57
N ARG A 103 -6.28 -18.63 -9.59
CA ARG A 103 -7.36 -18.46 -10.57
C ARG A 103 -8.75 -18.49 -9.91
N GLU A 104 -8.96 -19.38 -8.94
CA GLU A 104 -10.23 -19.43 -8.19
C GLU A 104 -10.41 -18.15 -7.35
N LEU A 105 -9.36 -17.68 -6.68
CA LEU A 105 -9.38 -16.44 -5.90
C LEU A 105 -9.62 -15.19 -6.77
N ASP A 106 -8.97 -15.10 -7.93
CA ASP A 106 -9.10 -13.96 -8.85
C ASP A 106 -10.51 -13.88 -9.46
N GLN A 107 -11.20 -15.02 -9.63
CA GLN A 107 -12.60 -15.10 -10.07
C GLN A 107 -13.63 -14.75 -8.98
N GLN A 108 -13.32 -15.04 -7.71
CA GLN A 108 -14.25 -14.82 -6.59
C GLN A 108 -14.21 -13.39 -6.05
N THR A 109 -13.02 -12.76 -6.06
CA THR A 109 -12.76 -11.43 -5.50
C THR A 109 -13.07 -10.29 -6.48
N ARG A 110 -13.39 -9.09 -5.94
CA ARG A 110 -13.92 -7.92 -6.67
C ARG A 110 -13.20 -6.60 -6.40
N VAL A 111 -12.46 -6.47 -5.30
CA VAL A 111 -11.70 -5.25 -4.96
C VAL A 111 -10.19 -5.55 -4.99
N PRO A 112 -9.54 -5.38 -6.17
CA PRO A 112 -8.13 -5.68 -6.30
C PRO A 112 -7.21 -4.75 -5.52
N HIS A 113 -6.14 -5.35 -5.01
CA HIS A 113 -4.91 -4.66 -4.65
C HIS A 113 -3.81 -5.06 -5.64
N LEU A 114 -2.97 -4.09 -5.98
CA LEU A 114 -1.78 -4.28 -6.83
C LEU A 114 -0.56 -3.85 -6.02
N LEU A 115 0.52 -4.60 -6.10
CA LEU A 115 1.81 -4.25 -5.53
C LEU A 115 2.84 -4.20 -6.67
N LEU A 116 3.51 -3.06 -6.80
CA LEU A 116 4.62 -2.85 -7.73
C LEU A 116 5.93 -2.79 -6.93
N GLU A 117 6.92 -3.58 -7.33
CA GLU A 117 8.22 -3.64 -6.67
C GLU A 117 9.32 -3.19 -7.65
N ILE A 118 10.07 -2.13 -7.33
CA ILE A 118 11.25 -1.67 -8.08
C ILE A 118 12.50 -2.14 -7.35
N ARG A 119 13.49 -2.74 -8.05
CA ARG A 119 14.78 -3.13 -7.45
C ARG A 119 15.98 -2.48 -8.14
N SER A 120 16.98 -2.04 -7.36
CA SER A 120 18.25 -1.46 -7.85
C SER A 120 19.03 -2.38 -8.79
N MET A 121 18.77 -3.68 -8.73
CA MET A 121 19.30 -4.70 -9.63
C MET A 121 18.77 -4.58 -11.08
N GLY A 122 17.77 -3.73 -11.33
CA GLY A 122 17.21 -3.47 -12.66
C GLY A 122 15.97 -4.28 -12.99
N PHE A 123 15.15 -4.59 -11.97
CA PHE A 123 13.88 -5.29 -12.10
C PHE A 123 12.70 -4.40 -11.71
N VAL A 124 11.55 -4.64 -12.35
CA VAL A 124 10.23 -4.19 -11.89
C VAL A 124 9.30 -5.39 -11.87
N GLU A 125 8.65 -5.65 -10.74
CA GLU A 125 7.75 -6.79 -10.53
C GLU A 125 6.34 -6.30 -10.21
N ILE A 126 5.34 -7.02 -10.75
CA ILE A 126 3.92 -6.73 -10.60
C ILE A 126 3.28 -7.94 -9.89
N GLN A 127 2.54 -7.65 -8.83
CA GLN A 127 1.90 -8.62 -7.95
C GLN A 127 0.42 -8.22 -7.77
N GLY A 128 -0.51 -9.15 -7.97
CA GLY A 128 -1.96 -8.86 -7.97
C GLY A 128 -2.54 -8.81 -9.38
N LYS A 129 -3.85 -9.05 -9.50
CA LYS A 129 -4.53 -9.37 -10.77
C LYS A 129 -4.72 -8.19 -11.73
N ASP A 130 -4.67 -8.47 -13.04
CA ASP A 130 -4.92 -7.47 -14.08
C ASP A 130 -6.37 -6.96 -13.99
N THR A 131 -6.51 -5.65 -13.75
CA THR A 131 -7.81 -4.99 -13.59
C THR A 131 -7.78 -3.67 -14.35
N GLY A 132 -8.79 -3.42 -15.17
CA GLY A 132 -8.83 -2.22 -16.02
C GLY A 132 -7.76 -2.19 -17.12
N GLY A 133 -7.20 -3.36 -17.48
CA GLY A 133 -6.08 -3.49 -18.43
C GLY A 133 -4.76 -2.91 -17.90
N ILE A 134 -4.58 -2.84 -16.58
CA ILE A 134 -3.40 -2.20 -15.96
C ILE A 134 -2.08 -2.87 -16.38
N TYR A 135 -2.07 -4.17 -16.69
CA TYR A 135 -0.86 -4.83 -17.22
C TYR A 135 -0.43 -4.24 -18.56
N GLN A 136 -1.36 -4.04 -19.51
CA GLN A 136 -1.04 -3.45 -20.82
C GLN A 136 -0.54 -2.01 -20.66
N ARG A 137 -1.15 -1.25 -19.75
CA ARG A 137 -0.78 0.15 -19.47
C ARG A 137 0.62 0.26 -18.86
N LEU A 138 0.93 -0.59 -17.86
CA LEU A 138 2.27 -0.68 -17.28
C LEU A 138 3.31 -1.19 -18.28
N ASP A 139 2.97 -2.18 -19.09
CA ASP A 139 3.82 -2.73 -20.15
C ASP A 139 4.26 -1.64 -21.15
N GLN A 140 3.30 -0.87 -21.66
CA GLN A 140 3.57 0.26 -22.54
C GLN A 140 4.43 1.32 -21.84
N TRP A 141 4.03 1.78 -20.64
CA TRP A 141 4.73 2.84 -19.93
C TRP A 141 6.19 2.47 -19.59
N LEU A 142 6.45 1.24 -19.13
CA LEU A 142 7.79 0.74 -18.80
C LEU A 142 8.68 0.59 -20.04
N LYS A 143 8.10 0.24 -21.20
CA LYS A 143 8.80 0.19 -22.50
C LYS A 143 9.12 1.60 -23.02
N GLU A 144 8.19 2.54 -22.88
CA GLU A 144 8.34 3.91 -23.38
C GLU A 144 9.29 4.74 -22.52
N HIS A 145 9.14 4.72 -21.19
CA HIS A 145 9.85 5.61 -20.28
C HIS A 145 11.16 5.00 -19.77
N TRP A 146 11.15 3.71 -19.40
CA TRP A 146 12.30 3.04 -18.77
C TRP A 146 12.99 2.02 -19.69
N LYS A 147 12.55 1.90 -20.96
CA LYS A 147 13.14 1.02 -22.00
C LYS A 147 13.30 -0.45 -21.54
N MET A 148 12.39 -0.88 -20.67
CA MET A 148 12.35 -2.23 -20.10
C MET A 148 11.64 -3.21 -21.04
N GLN A 149 11.83 -4.50 -20.79
CA GLN A 149 11.22 -5.61 -21.53
C GLN A 149 10.62 -6.62 -20.54
N GLU A 150 9.51 -7.29 -20.88
CA GLU A 150 8.99 -8.39 -20.05
C GLU A 150 10.04 -9.51 -20.00
N LYS A 151 10.33 -10.01 -18.80
CA LYS A 151 11.33 -11.05 -18.55
C LYS A 151 11.00 -12.33 -19.34
N GLN A 152 11.98 -12.85 -20.09
CA GLN A 152 11.88 -14.11 -20.86
C GLN A 152 12.95 -15.14 -20.46
N GLU A 153 13.89 -14.77 -19.60
CA GLU A 153 15.04 -15.57 -19.18
C GLU A 153 15.13 -15.55 -17.67
N ASP A 154 15.60 -16.63 -17.05
CA ASP A 154 15.73 -16.75 -15.59
C ASP A 154 16.97 -17.51 -15.15
N LEU A 155 17.32 -17.35 -13.87
CA LEU A 155 18.45 -18.03 -13.25
C LEU A 155 17.98 -19.38 -12.70
N ILE A 156 18.25 -20.46 -13.45
CA ILE A 156 17.71 -21.80 -13.21
C ILE A 156 18.83 -22.73 -12.70
N GLN A 157 18.50 -23.62 -11.75
CA GLN A 157 19.45 -24.61 -11.23
C GLN A 157 19.64 -25.76 -12.24
N VAL A 158 20.89 -26.01 -12.63
CA VAL A 158 21.27 -27.04 -13.61
C VAL A 158 22.38 -27.95 -13.05
N CYS A 159 22.62 -29.08 -13.71
CA CYS A 159 23.84 -29.85 -13.46
C CYS A 159 25.06 -29.03 -13.92
N LYS A 160 26.16 -29.08 -13.17
CA LYS A 160 27.40 -28.43 -13.58
C LYS A 160 28.07 -29.28 -14.67
N GLU A 161 28.15 -28.72 -15.88
CA GLU A 161 29.02 -29.20 -16.97
C GLU A 161 30.49 -29.22 -16.48
N GLU A 162 31.32 -30.14 -16.98
CA GLU A 162 32.62 -30.46 -16.37
C GLU A 162 33.56 -29.26 -16.18
N ALA A 163 34.40 -29.33 -15.14
CA ALA A 163 35.53 -28.43 -14.93
C ALA A 163 36.83 -29.24 -15.01
N ASP A 164 37.89 -28.68 -15.60
CA ASP A 164 39.15 -29.38 -15.94
C ASP A 164 39.86 -30.09 -14.76
N CYS A 165 39.48 -29.78 -13.52
CA CYS A 165 39.82 -30.56 -12.34
C CYS A 165 38.84 -31.75 -12.20
N GLY A 166 39.25 -32.92 -12.71
CA GLY A 166 38.65 -34.23 -12.40
C GLY A 166 38.76 -34.67 -10.92
N CYS A 167 39.09 -33.71 -10.05
CA CYS A 167 39.09 -33.77 -8.59
C CYS A 167 37.81 -33.20 -7.98
N CYS A 168 36.97 -32.49 -8.75
CA CYS A 168 35.68 -31.95 -8.31
C CYS A 168 34.54 -32.97 -8.51
N GLY A 169 33.93 -33.44 -7.43
CA GLY A 169 32.72 -34.28 -7.50
C GLY A 169 31.53 -33.55 -8.13
N TYR A 170 30.67 -34.30 -8.84
CA TYR A 170 29.52 -33.76 -9.58
C TYR A 170 28.61 -32.89 -8.69
N SER A 171 28.35 -31.66 -9.14
CA SER A 171 27.62 -30.63 -8.39
C SER A 171 26.57 -29.94 -9.27
N THR A 172 25.73 -29.11 -8.65
CA THR A 172 24.77 -28.25 -9.36
C THR A 172 25.27 -26.82 -9.38
N THR A 173 25.00 -26.11 -10.47
CA THR A 173 25.24 -24.67 -10.61
C THR A 173 23.94 -23.95 -10.98
N THR A 174 23.93 -22.63 -10.99
CA THR A 174 22.88 -21.85 -11.66
C THR A 174 23.34 -21.40 -13.04
N LYS A 175 22.43 -21.35 -14.01
CA LYS A 175 22.67 -20.90 -15.39
C LYS A 175 21.49 -20.05 -15.86
N VAL A 176 21.76 -19.00 -16.64
CA VAL A 176 20.69 -18.25 -17.30
C VAL A 176 20.11 -19.11 -18.43
N CYS A 177 18.80 -19.29 -18.41
CA CYS A 177 18.05 -20.15 -19.35
C CYS A 177 16.67 -19.52 -19.65
N LYS A 178 16.00 -19.97 -20.72
CA LYS A 178 14.66 -19.50 -21.07
C LYS A 178 13.66 -19.80 -19.93
N MET A 179 12.82 -18.82 -19.61
CA MET A 179 11.85 -18.90 -18.51
C MET A 179 10.54 -19.55 -18.96
N GLU A 180 10.38 -20.85 -18.70
CA GLU A 180 9.08 -21.52 -18.82
C GLU A 180 8.11 -21.10 -17.70
N GLU A 181 6.79 -21.32 -17.89
CA GLU A 181 5.71 -20.74 -17.07
C GLU A 181 5.88 -20.99 -15.56
N HIS A 182 6.23 -22.21 -15.15
CA HIS A 182 6.34 -22.61 -13.74
C HIS A 182 7.48 -21.94 -12.97
N HIS A 183 8.41 -21.30 -13.67
CA HIS A 183 9.44 -20.46 -13.05
C HIS A 183 8.88 -19.11 -12.56
N ARG A 184 7.80 -18.59 -13.14
CA ARG A 184 7.28 -17.24 -12.83
C ARG A 184 6.77 -17.17 -11.39
N LEU A 185 7.42 -16.36 -10.55
CA LEU A 185 6.98 -16.14 -9.16
C LEU A 185 6.01 -14.96 -9.08
N CYS A 186 6.35 -13.83 -9.69
CA CYS A 186 5.50 -12.64 -9.78
C CYS A 186 4.39 -12.84 -10.83
N ASP A 187 3.37 -11.99 -10.90
CA ASP A 187 2.35 -12.07 -11.96
C ASP A 187 2.91 -11.59 -13.31
N LYS A 188 3.65 -10.48 -13.28
CA LYS A 188 4.55 -10.03 -14.36
C LYS A 188 5.87 -9.59 -13.75
N SER A 189 6.97 -9.72 -14.50
CA SER A 189 8.25 -9.08 -14.16
C SER A 189 8.96 -8.59 -15.42
N TYR A 190 9.71 -7.49 -15.25
CA TYR A 190 10.36 -6.72 -16.30
C TYR A 190 11.84 -6.53 -15.98
N THR A 191 12.70 -6.51 -17.01
CA THR A 191 14.14 -6.32 -16.87
C THR A 191 14.65 -5.07 -17.61
N MET A 192 15.65 -4.42 -17.02
CA MET A 192 16.46 -3.39 -17.69
C MET A 192 17.48 -4.07 -18.62
N GLY A 193 16.98 -4.51 -19.78
CA GLY A 193 17.76 -5.20 -20.82
C GLY A 193 17.91 -6.72 -20.62
N PRO A 194 18.72 -7.39 -21.46
CA PRO A 194 18.96 -8.83 -21.39
C PRO A 194 19.73 -9.20 -20.13
N MET A 195 19.65 -10.47 -19.70
CA MET A 195 20.18 -10.89 -18.41
C MET A 195 21.62 -11.42 -18.52
N ARG A 196 22.55 -10.92 -17.69
CA ARG A 196 23.93 -11.42 -17.63
C ARG A 196 23.99 -12.82 -17.00
N PRO A 197 25.06 -13.62 -17.22
CA PRO A 197 25.23 -14.93 -16.58
C PRO A 197 25.09 -14.95 -15.05
N SER A 198 25.34 -13.83 -14.37
CA SER A 198 25.09 -13.63 -12.93
C SER A 198 23.61 -13.45 -12.56
N GLY A 199 22.67 -13.56 -13.51
CA GLY A 199 21.24 -13.30 -13.29
C GLY A 199 20.87 -11.82 -13.20
N ILE A 200 21.81 -10.89 -13.42
CA ILE A 200 21.57 -9.45 -13.29
C ILE A 200 21.32 -8.80 -14.67
N PRO A 201 20.24 -8.01 -14.85
CA PRO A 201 19.97 -7.24 -16.06
C PRO A 201 21.16 -6.36 -16.51
N ALA A 202 21.53 -6.47 -17.78
CA ALA A 202 22.77 -5.90 -18.30
C ALA A 202 22.80 -4.37 -18.32
N ARG A 203 21.62 -3.74 -18.39
CA ARG A 203 21.42 -2.28 -18.50
C ARG A 203 20.82 -1.67 -17.22
N ARG A 204 20.95 -2.33 -16.06
CA ARG A 204 20.43 -1.89 -14.74
C ARG A 204 20.71 -0.42 -14.40
N HIS A 205 21.87 0.10 -14.82
CA HIS A 205 22.32 1.46 -14.52
C HIS A 205 21.87 2.54 -15.53
N GLU A 206 21.05 2.21 -16.53
CA GLU A 206 20.48 3.22 -17.45
C GLU A 206 19.32 4.00 -16.81
N VAL A 207 18.53 3.31 -15.97
CA VAL A 207 17.35 3.88 -15.29
C VAL A 207 17.57 4.03 -13.79
N TYR A 208 17.93 2.95 -13.08
CA TYR A 208 18.37 3.07 -11.69
C TYR A 208 19.78 3.64 -11.66
N LYS A 209 19.95 4.79 -11.00
CA LYS A 209 21.22 5.52 -10.94
C LYS A 209 21.64 5.68 -9.49
N ALA A 210 22.91 5.39 -9.22
CA ALA A 210 23.57 5.62 -7.95
C ALA A 210 24.97 6.18 -8.20
N ARG A 211 25.53 6.88 -7.21
CA ARG A 211 26.87 7.45 -7.25
C ARG A 211 27.81 6.71 -6.30
N ASP A 212 28.75 5.96 -6.88
CA ASP A 212 29.97 5.55 -6.18
C ASP A 212 30.82 6.79 -5.86
N ASP A 213 31.31 6.90 -4.62
CA ASP A 213 32.37 7.86 -4.24
C ASP A 213 33.80 7.30 -4.45
N GLY A 214 33.90 6.07 -4.96
CA GLY A 214 34.93 5.74 -5.95
C GLY A 214 36.28 5.23 -5.44
N GLU A 215 36.36 4.52 -4.31
CA GLU A 215 37.59 3.76 -3.98
C GLU A 215 37.44 2.53 -3.04
N SER A 216 36.23 2.12 -2.64
CA SER A 216 36.06 0.96 -1.73
C SER A 216 34.82 0.10 -2.03
N PHE A 217 34.90 -1.20 -1.73
CA PHE A 217 33.80 -2.16 -1.87
C PHE A 217 32.66 -2.00 -0.82
N ASP A 218 32.80 -1.08 0.14
CA ASP A 218 31.74 -0.73 1.11
C ASP A 218 30.90 0.49 0.60
N CYS A 219 30.88 0.75 -0.72
CA CYS A 219 30.15 1.83 -1.39
C CYS A 219 28.61 1.59 -1.46
N LEU A 220 27.94 1.73 -0.31
CA LEU A 220 26.50 1.55 -0.21
C LEU A 220 25.72 2.81 -0.65
N ASP A 221 25.45 2.94 -1.96
CA ASP A 221 24.49 3.85 -2.63
C ASP A 221 23.86 4.98 -1.78
N ARG A 222 24.67 5.97 -1.40
CA ARG A 222 24.26 7.10 -0.53
C ARG A 222 23.45 8.19 -1.25
N GLU A 223 23.73 8.37 -2.54
CA GLU A 223 22.95 9.20 -3.45
C GLU A 223 22.52 8.31 -4.63
N ASN A 224 21.24 8.01 -4.69
CA ASN A 224 20.62 7.21 -5.74
C ASN A 224 19.25 7.80 -6.12
N ASN A 225 18.63 7.30 -7.18
CA ASN A 225 17.39 7.86 -7.73
C ASN A 225 16.11 7.05 -7.41
N MET A 226 16.13 6.11 -6.44
CA MET A 226 15.00 5.23 -6.16
C MET A 226 13.71 6.00 -5.85
N GLY A 227 13.75 6.97 -4.92
CA GLY A 227 12.57 7.78 -4.58
C GLY A 227 12.03 8.61 -5.76
N LYS A 228 12.90 8.97 -6.72
CA LYS A 228 12.47 9.65 -7.96
C LYS A 228 11.73 8.70 -8.90
N LEU A 229 12.27 7.51 -9.16
CA LEU A 229 11.63 6.47 -9.97
C LEU A 229 10.28 6.04 -9.35
N THR A 230 10.27 5.93 -8.03
CA THR A 230 9.09 5.64 -7.20
C THR A 230 8.00 6.69 -7.41
N MET A 231 8.33 7.98 -7.28
CA MET A 231 7.37 9.05 -7.51
C MET A 231 6.92 9.17 -8.98
N GLN A 232 7.77 8.82 -9.96
CA GLN A 232 7.36 8.74 -11.37
C GLN A 232 6.30 7.64 -11.60
N LEU A 233 6.56 6.42 -11.12
CA LEU A 233 5.62 5.31 -11.30
C LEU A 233 4.35 5.47 -10.46
N ALA A 234 4.46 6.03 -9.25
CA ALA A 234 3.29 6.39 -8.44
C ALA A 234 2.44 7.50 -9.08
N HIS A 235 3.06 8.48 -9.77
CA HIS A 235 2.35 9.50 -10.53
C HIS A 235 1.57 8.89 -11.70
N PHE A 236 2.20 8.04 -12.53
CA PHE A 236 1.51 7.30 -13.60
C PHE A 236 0.32 6.49 -13.06
N MET A 237 0.54 5.71 -11.99
CA MET A 237 -0.50 4.86 -11.40
C MET A 237 -1.68 5.66 -10.84
N THR A 238 -1.43 6.83 -10.25
CA THR A 238 -2.48 7.63 -9.61
C THR A 238 -3.17 8.62 -10.56
N GLN A 239 -2.41 9.42 -11.30
CA GLN A 239 -2.96 10.49 -12.12
C GLN A 239 -3.49 9.99 -13.48
N GLU A 240 -2.83 8.98 -14.08
CA GLU A 240 -3.23 8.45 -15.39
C GLU A 240 -4.06 7.17 -15.27
N CYS A 241 -3.69 6.28 -14.34
CA CYS A 241 -4.38 4.99 -14.17
C CYS A 241 -5.50 5.01 -13.11
N GLY A 242 -5.63 6.08 -12.33
CA GLY A 242 -6.71 6.26 -11.33
C GLY A 242 -6.62 5.36 -10.09
N TRP A 243 -5.55 4.57 -9.94
CA TRP A 243 -5.35 3.75 -8.74
C TRP A 243 -4.98 4.64 -7.54
N THR A 244 -5.27 4.21 -6.31
CA THR A 244 -4.84 4.95 -5.11
C THR A 244 -3.58 4.33 -4.52
N LEU A 245 -2.48 5.09 -4.48
CA LEU A 245 -1.32 4.72 -3.65
C LEU A 245 -1.77 4.69 -2.18
N GLN A 246 -1.64 3.52 -1.57
CA GLN A 246 -2.08 3.22 -0.21
C GLN A 246 -0.88 3.10 0.75
N VAL A 247 0.21 2.47 0.31
CA VAL A 247 1.46 2.32 1.07
C VAL A 247 2.64 2.42 0.11
N CYS A 248 3.73 3.02 0.57
CA CYS A 248 5.03 3.03 -0.10
C CYS A 248 6.09 2.66 0.92
N ASP A 249 6.76 1.52 0.71
CA ASP A 249 7.70 0.92 1.66
C ASP A 249 9.08 0.70 1.01
N ALA A 250 10.14 0.68 1.82
CA ALA A 250 11.51 0.56 1.37
C ALA A 250 12.22 -0.56 2.14
N ALA A 251 12.72 -1.55 1.40
CA ALA A 251 13.40 -2.71 1.94
C ALA A 251 14.83 -2.79 1.39
N ASN A 252 15.76 -3.15 2.25
CA ASN A 252 17.17 -3.33 1.90
C ASN A 252 17.48 -4.83 1.84
N LEU A 253 17.60 -5.36 0.62
CA LEU A 253 17.91 -6.77 0.36
C LEU A 253 19.43 -6.99 0.31
N GLY A 254 19.85 -8.25 0.36
CA GLY A 254 21.26 -8.63 0.38
C GLY A 254 21.88 -8.58 1.77
N ARG A 255 23.03 -9.26 1.93
CA ARG A 255 23.66 -9.52 3.24
C ARG A 255 24.12 -8.26 3.98
N CYS A 256 24.34 -7.16 3.25
CA CYS A 256 24.69 -5.85 3.80
C CYS A 256 23.60 -4.78 3.54
N GLY A 257 22.36 -5.18 3.21
CA GLY A 257 21.33 -4.25 2.76
C GLY A 257 21.69 -3.51 1.46
N ASN A 258 22.54 -4.14 0.63
CA ASN A 258 23.20 -3.53 -0.52
C ASN A 258 22.38 -3.59 -1.83
N ILE A 259 21.14 -4.06 -1.78
CA ILE A 259 20.18 -4.02 -2.88
C ILE A 259 18.95 -3.26 -2.39
N ARG A 260 18.58 -2.18 -3.09
CA ARG A 260 17.40 -1.39 -2.74
C ARG A 260 16.17 -2.01 -3.39
N GLU A 261 15.09 -2.17 -2.63
CA GLU A 261 13.76 -2.51 -3.12
C GLU A 261 12.76 -1.47 -2.63
N GLN A 262 11.98 -0.90 -3.55
CA GLN A 262 10.84 -0.06 -3.23
C GLN A 262 9.56 -0.80 -3.56
N GLN A 263 8.67 -0.94 -2.59
CA GLN A 263 7.36 -1.57 -2.70
C GLN A 263 6.28 -0.47 -2.70
N MET A 264 5.44 -0.42 -3.73
CA MET A 264 4.29 0.49 -3.80
C MET A 264 3.00 -0.30 -3.88
N LYS A 265 2.16 -0.19 -2.86
CA LYS A 265 0.85 -0.82 -2.84
C LYS A 265 -0.23 0.15 -3.30
N PHE A 266 -0.98 -0.28 -4.30
CA PHE A 266 -2.10 0.43 -4.87
C PHE A 266 -3.42 -0.33 -4.61
N LYS A 267 -4.46 0.45 -4.32
CA LYS A 267 -5.85 0.00 -4.26
C LYS A 267 -6.50 0.28 -5.62
N ALA A 268 -7.32 -0.66 -6.12
CA ALA A 268 -8.02 -0.53 -7.40
C ALA A 268 -8.72 0.83 -7.56
N PRO A 269 -8.85 1.36 -8.79
CA PRO A 269 -9.45 2.67 -9.03
C PRO A 269 -10.84 2.74 -8.42
N HIS A 270 -10.96 3.51 -7.34
CA HIS A 270 -12.27 3.91 -6.86
C HIS A 270 -12.72 5.10 -7.71
N PRO A 271 -14.01 5.24 -7.99
CA PRO A 271 -14.51 6.45 -8.62
C PRO A 271 -14.35 7.72 -7.75
N LEU A 272 -14.01 7.53 -6.47
CA LEU A 272 -13.60 8.57 -5.50
C LEU A 272 -12.08 8.53 -5.21
N SER A 273 -11.27 7.90 -6.06
CA SER A 273 -9.80 7.96 -5.97
C SER A 273 -9.32 9.27 -6.57
N MET A 274 -8.98 10.25 -5.73
CA MET A 274 -8.53 11.55 -6.23
C MET A 274 -7.21 11.45 -7.03
N ILE A 275 -7.20 12.16 -8.16
CA ILE A 275 -5.96 12.61 -8.83
C ILE A 275 -5.33 13.67 -7.91
N ALA A 276 -4.57 13.18 -6.93
CA ALA A 276 -3.96 13.98 -5.87
C ALA A 276 -2.43 14.00 -6.06
N PRO A 277 -1.78 15.17 -6.06
CA PRO A 277 -0.33 15.28 -6.11
C PRO A 277 0.38 14.51 -4.97
N LEU A 278 1.52 13.91 -5.30
CA LEU A 278 2.39 13.17 -4.38
C LEU A 278 3.76 13.84 -4.26
N VAL A 279 4.30 13.82 -3.04
CA VAL A 279 5.68 14.20 -2.74
C VAL A 279 6.29 13.21 -1.75
N MET A 280 7.51 12.75 -2.04
CA MET A 280 8.35 11.96 -1.16
C MET A 280 9.47 12.83 -0.59
N ILE A 281 9.72 12.69 0.71
CA ILE A 281 10.82 13.32 1.43
C ILE A 281 11.68 12.21 2.03
N GLU A 282 12.98 12.23 1.74
CA GLU A 282 13.93 11.16 2.09
C GLU A 282 15.04 11.75 2.96
N LEU A 283 15.21 11.23 4.17
CA LEU A 283 16.22 11.63 5.15
C LEU A 283 17.35 10.59 5.15
N HIS A 284 18.55 10.95 4.71
CA HIS A 284 19.70 10.04 4.62
C HIS A 284 20.78 10.47 5.64
N LEU A 285 21.05 9.61 6.62
CA LEU A 285 22.03 9.87 7.67
C LEU A 285 23.48 9.87 7.12
N GLY A 286 24.26 10.89 7.49
CA GLY A 286 25.69 10.96 7.22
C GLY A 286 26.52 10.02 8.09
N PHE A 287 27.40 9.24 7.47
CA PHE A 287 28.26 8.27 8.15
C PHE A 287 29.36 8.96 8.98
N PRO A 288 29.59 8.57 10.25
CA PRO A 288 30.70 9.09 11.08
C PRO A 288 32.05 8.67 10.51
N ASP A 289 32.91 9.64 10.18
CA ASP A 289 34.30 9.35 9.81
C ASP A 289 35.01 8.61 10.97
N PRO A 290 35.48 7.36 10.76
CA PRO A 290 36.17 6.59 11.80
C PRO A 290 37.46 7.25 12.32
N LEU A 291 38.02 8.19 11.55
CA LEU A 291 39.22 8.96 11.90
C LEU A 291 38.89 10.38 12.41
N GLY A 292 37.63 10.82 12.32
CA GLY A 292 37.18 12.16 12.73
C GLY A 292 37.75 13.32 11.89
N ILE A 293 38.21 13.06 10.67
CA ILE A 293 38.85 14.06 9.79
C ILE A 293 37.80 14.82 8.95
N ARG A 294 36.71 14.15 8.58
CA ARG A 294 35.59 14.70 7.79
C ARG A 294 34.35 14.90 8.65
N GLU A 295 33.71 16.04 8.46
CA GLU A 295 32.45 16.42 9.11
C GLU A 295 31.27 15.55 8.63
N THR A 296 30.44 15.07 9.56
CA THR A 296 29.27 14.25 9.24
C THR A 296 28.17 15.08 8.56
N LYS A 297 27.90 14.78 7.30
CA LYS A 297 26.93 15.49 6.46
C LYS A 297 25.80 14.56 6.07
N SER A 298 24.62 14.83 6.63
CA SER A 298 23.39 14.11 6.30
C SER A 298 22.67 14.82 5.15
N ASN A 299 21.99 14.05 4.30
CA ASN A 299 21.31 14.57 3.11
C ASN A 299 19.79 14.50 3.26
N ILE A 300 19.10 15.42 2.60
CA ILE A 300 17.65 15.41 2.43
C ILE A 300 17.38 15.46 0.94
N TYR A 301 16.55 14.54 0.45
CA TYR A 301 16.05 14.56 -0.93
C TYR A 301 14.55 14.81 -0.93
N VAL A 302 14.08 15.56 -1.93
CA VAL A 302 12.64 15.75 -2.21
C VAL A 302 12.38 15.30 -3.64
N ASN A 303 11.30 14.54 -3.83
CA ASN A 303 10.92 13.89 -5.08
C ASN A 303 9.41 13.99 -5.29
N GLY A 304 8.95 14.18 -6.52
CA GLY A 304 7.52 14.26 -6.86
C GLY A 304 7.10 15.57 -7.52
N VAL A 305 5.85 16.00 -7.28
CA VAL A 305 5.22 17.17 -7.92
C VAL A 305 5.20 18.37 -6.98
N ASP A 306 5.63 19.54 -7.46
CA ASP A 306 5.39 20.80 -6.75
C ASP A 306 3.93 21.22 -6.95
N SER A 307 3.11 21.01 -5.93
CA SER A 307 1.74 21.52 -5.84
C SER A 307 1.61 22.43 -4.63
N ASP A 308 0.70 23.39 -4.67
CA ASP A 308 0.51 24.46 -3.68
C ASP A 308 1.76 25.30 -3.30
N GLY A 309 2.88 25.13 -4.00
CA GLY A 309 4.18 25.71 -3.67
C GLY A 309 4.94 24.94 -2.57
N VAL A 310 4.65 23.65 -2.40
CA VAL A 310 5.22 22.79 -1.35
C VAL A 310 6.75 22.73 -1.40
N PHE A 311 7.39 22.85 -2.57
CA PHE A 311 8.85 22.87 -2.66
C PHE A 311 9.46 24.12 -2.00
N GLU A 312 8.86 25.31 -2.15
CA GLU A 312 9.33 26.52 -1.45
C GLU A 312 9.03 26.46 0.05
N LYS A 313 7.88 25.88 0.44
CA LYS A 313 7.54 25.65 1.85
C LYS A 313 8.58 24.75 2.52
N LEU A 314 8.96 23.65 1.87
CA LEU A 314 10.01 22.73 2.34
C LEU A 314 11.39 23.39 2.35
N ARG A 315 11.76 24.15 1.31
CA ARG A 315 12.99 24.96 1.27
C ARG A 315 13.10 25.90 2.46
N SER A 316 12.03 26.64 2.75
CA SER A 316 11.94 27.54 3.89
C SER A 316 12.06 26.80 5.23
N PHE A 317 11.32 25.70 5.40
CA PHE A 317 11.39 24.85 6.60
C PHE A 317 12.80 24.29 6.86
N PHE A 318 13.41 23.60 5.89
CA PHE A 318 14.73 22.99 6.09
C PHE A 318 15.82 24.04 6.36
N ARG A 319 15.78 25.20 5.68
CA ARG A 319 16.71 26.31 5.93
C ARG A 319 16.53 26.95 7.31
N THR A 320 15.31 27.08 7.81
CA THR A 320 15.02 27.79 9.08
C THR A 320 15.07 26.87 10.31
N ALA A 321 14.44 25.70 10.26
CA ALA A 321 14.35 24.79 11.40
C ALA A 321 15.62 23.92 11.57
N TRP A 322 16.25 23.50 10.48
CA TRP A 322 17.36 22.53 10.48
C TRP A 322 18.67 23.11 9.90
N VAL A 323 18.73 24.43 9.67
CA VAL A 323 19.88 25.17 9.11
C VAL A 323 20.45 24.50 7.84
N ALA A 324 19.59 23.86 7.05
CA ALA A 324 20.01 23.00 5.96
C ALA A 324 20.46 23.82 4.74
N LYS A 325 21.64 23.50 4.21
CA LYS A 325 22.16 24.13 3.00
C LYS A 325 21.67 23.37 1.77
N GLU A 326 20.83 24.03 0.98
CA GLU A 326 20.43 23.55 -0.34
C GLU A 326 21.65 23.34 -1.25
N LYS A 327 21.62 22.29 -2.07
CA LYS A 327 22.68 21.89 -2.99
C LYS A 327 22.08 21.74 -4.39
N ASP A 328 22.92 21.85 -5.41
CA ASP A 328 22.53 21.63 -6.80
C ASP A 328 22.02 20.19 -6.96
N ALA A 329 20.70 20.07 -7.21
CA ALA A 329 20.04 18.79 -7.42
C ALA A 329 20.28 18.32 -8.85
N ASP A 330 20.87 17.14 -9.02
CA ASP A 330 20.95 16.49 -10.32
C ASP A 330 19.55 15.99 -10.72
N PRO A 331 18.95 16.46 -11.83
CA PRO A 331 17.61 16.05 -12.24
C PRO A 331 17.47 14.54 -12.53
N SER A 332 18.58 13.81 -12.72
CA SER A 332 18.56 12.34 -12.82
C SER A 332 18.31 11.63 -11.48
N TYR A 333 18.51 12.32 -10.35
CA TYR A 333 18.53 11.74 -8.99
C TYR A 333 17.38 12.21 -8.12
N CYS A 334 17.12 13.52 -8.07
CA CYS A 334 16.07 14.09 -7.20
C CYS A 334 15.35 15.28 -7.86
N ASN A 335 14.39 15.89 -7.17
CA ASN A 335 13.84 17.21 -7.52
C ASN A 335 14.48 18.33 -6.68
N MET A 336 14.83 18.07 -5.42
CA MET A 336 15.58 18.98 -4.55
C MET A 336 16.58 18.20 -3.68
N LYS A 337 17.68 18.86 -3.28
CA LYS A 337 18.70 18.30 -2.37
C LYS A 337 19.13 19.32 -1.32
N PHE A 338 19.25 18.88 -0.06
CA PHE A 338 19.80 19.68 1.04
C PHE A 338 20.83 18.88 1.85
N GLU A 339 21.76 19.58 2.48
CA GLU A 339 22.75 19.05 3.43
C GLU A 339 22.49 19.63 4.83
N THR A 340 22.51 18.79 5.87
CA THR A 340 22.31 19.22 7.27
C THR A 340 23.14 18.39 8.26
N HIS A 341 23.37 18.98 9.43
CA HIS A 341 23.99 18.37 10.61
C HIS A 341 22.97 18.06 11.73
N THR A 342 21.67 18.26 11.46
CA THR A 342 20.57 18.06 12.41
C THR A 342 20.22 16.59 12.65
N LEU A 343 20.55 15.69 11.71
CA LEU A 343 20.43 14.23 11.90
C LEU A 343 21.69 13.71 12.60
N GLN A 344 21.50 13.01 13.74
CA GLN A 344 22.57 12.65 14.68
C GLN A 344 22.43 11.21 15.19
N THR A 345 23.56 10.63 15.60
CA THR A 345 23.69 9.29 16.22
C THR A 345 24.56 9.32 17.47
N ARG A 346 24.39 8.34 18.37
CA ARG A 346 25.33 8.08 19.47
C ARG A 346 25.42 6.60 19.84
N GLY A 347 26.57 6.23 20.42
CA GLY A 347 26.83 4.88 20.92
C GLY A 347 26.92 3.81 19.83
N VAL A 348 27.08 2.56 20.25
CA VAL A 348 27.26 1.38 19.36
C VAL A 348 25.96 0.62 19.08
N GLN A 349 24.81 1.15 19.53
CA GLN A 349 23.48 0.51 19.40
C GLN A 349 22.56 1.25 18.41
N GLY A 350 23.12 2.00 17.45
CA GLY A 350 22.37 2.73 16.42
C GLY A 350 21.38 3.78 16.94
N GLU A 351 21.55 4.26 18.17
CA GLU A 351 20.66 5.27 18.77
C GLU A 351 20.79 6.59 18.00
N ASN A 352 19.68 7.10 17.48
CA ASN A 352 19.65 8.19 16.52
C ASN A 352 18.41 9.07 16.71
N ASN A 353 18.45 10.33 16.23
CA ASN A 353 17.31 11.26 16.32
C ASN A 353 16.40 11.27 15.08
N MET A 354 16.60 10.36 14.11
CA MET A 354 15.83 10.34 12.86
C MET A 354 14.34 10.14 13.11
N GLY A 355 13.97 9.35 14.13
CA GLY A 355 12.59 9.20 14.59
C GLY A 355 11.92 10.53 14.95
N GLN A 356 12.64 11.43 15.64
CA GLN A 356 12.18 12.78 15.99
C GLN A 356 12.13 13.72 14.78
N LYS A 357 13.17 13.71 13.94
CA LYS A 357 13.26 14.63 12.80
C LYS A 357 12.24 14.28 11.70
N ALA A 358 11.98 13.00 11.46
CA ALA A 358 10.85 12.59 10.61
C ALA A 358 9.49 13.06 11.18
N MET A 359 9.27 13.02 12.51
CA MET A 359 8.04 13.61 13.08
C MET A 359 7.93 15.12 12.82
N GLN A 360 9.02 15.88 12.99
CA GLN A 360 9.03 17.32 12.66
C GLN A 360 8.66 17.62 11.19
N VAL A 361 9.02 16.74 10.25
CA VAL A 361 8.59 16.84 8.84
C VAL A 361 7.11 16.50 8.69
N VAL A 362 6.62 15.44 9.36
CA VAL A 362 5.19 15.07 9.37
C VAL A 362 4.34 16.22 9.92
N ASP A 363 4.68 16.78 11.08
CA ASP A 363 3.95 17.89 11.67
C ASP A 363 3.98 19.14 10.76
N PHE A 364 5.12 19.47 10.13
CA PHE A 364 5.18 20.55 9.15
C PHE A 364 4.24 20.31 7.96
N MET A 365 4.29 19.13 7.34
CA MET A 365 3.49 18.79 6.16
C MET A 365 1.99 18.72 6.49
N VAL A 366 1.62 18.05 7.58
CA VAL A 366 0.22 17.84 7.98
C VAL A 366 -0.41 19.12 8.55
N LYS A 367 0.30 19.89 9.38
CA LYS A 367 -0.25 21.06 10.09
C LYS A 367 -0.01 22.38 9.36
N LYS A 368 1.09 22.55 8.61
CA LYS A 368 1.41 23.82 7.91
C LYS A 368 1.20 23.76 6.40
N CYS A 369 1.60 22.68 5.72
CA CYS A 369 1.33 22.54 4.28
C CYS A 369 -0.08 22.04 3.97
N GLN A 370 -0.75 21.38 4.92
CA GLN A 370 -2.05 20.73 4.73
C GLN A 370 -1.95 19.60 3.68
N TRP A 371 -1.07 18.63 3.95
CA TRP A 371 -0.88 17.39 3.16
C TRP A 371 -1.07 16.17 4.06
N SER A 372 -1.69 15.10 3.56
CA SER A 372 -1.85 13.84 4.30
C SER A 372 -0.56 13.03 4.29
N LEU A 373 -0.20 12.39 5.42
CA LEU A 373 0.81 11.34 5.42
C LEU A 373 0.21 10.04 4.85
N VAL A 374 0.76 9.54 3.73
CA VAL A 374 0.33 8.26 3.12
C VAL A 374 1.17 7.10 3.64
N SER A 375 2.49 7.28 3.72
CA SER A 375 3.39 6.21 4.13
C SER A 375 4.66 6.75 4.77
N ARG A 376 5.28 5.90 5.59
CA ARG A 376 6.58 6.12 6.21
C ARG A 376 7.32 4.79 6.29
N SER A 377 8.56 4.79 5.82
CA SER A 377 9.45 3.63 5.90
C SER A 377 10.84 4.06 6.35
N ASN A 378 11.54 3.16 7.03
CA ASN A 378 12.94 3.37 7.40
C ASN A 378 13.77 2.18 6.92
N GLY A 379 14.85 2.49 6.21
CA GLY A 379 15.82 1.49 5.78
C GLY A 379 17.05 1.50 6.68
N ASN A 380 17.37 0.32 7.22
CA ASN A 380 18.66 0.03 7.81
C ASN A 380 19.51 -0.64 6.72
N PHE A 381 20.72 -0.14 6.47
CA PHE A 381 21.63 -0.72 5.47
C PHE A 381 23.09 -0.59 5.91
N GLY A 382 23.98 -1.26 5.18
CA GLY A 382 25.37 -1.42 5.55
C GLY A 382 25.66 -2.73 6.27
N LYS A 383 26.94 -3.00 6.48
CA LYS A 383 27.50 -4.32 6.80
C LYS A 383 27.07 -4.88 8.17
N ASN A 384 26.71 -3.97 9.07
CA ASN A 384 26.18 -4.22 10.40
C ASN A 384 24.83 -3.50 10.60
N GLY A 385 24.20 -3.04 9.51
CA GLY A 385 23.06 -2.14 9.56
C GLY A 385 23.39 -0.80 10.22
N GLU A 386 24.53 -0.18 9.90
CA GLU A 386 24.99 1.08 10.50
C GLU A 386 24.50 2.37 9.80
N MET A 387 24.07 2.28 8.54
CA MET A 387 23.47 3.41 7.81
C MET A 387 21.96 3.46 8.03
N ARG A 388 21.37 4.66 7.95
CA ARG A 388 19.95 4.93 8.22
C ARG A 388 19.36 5.82 7.15
N GLU A 389 18.20 5.43 6.64
CA GLU A 389 17.32 6.32 5.88
C GLU A 389 15.88 6.29 6.42
N SER A 390 15.14 7.37 6.20
CA SER A 390 13.70 7.45 6.45
C SER A 390 13.01 8.14 5.27
N GLN A 391 12.10 7.43 4.60
CA GLN A 391 11.26 7.98 3.55
C GLN A 391 9.87 8.28 4.12
N MET A 392 9.29 9.41 3.72
CA MET A 392 7.91 9.79 4.03
C MET A 392 7.23 10.20 2.73
N VAL A 393 6.08 9.61 2.42
CA VAL A 393 5.26 9.96 1.25
C VAL A 393 4.03 10.70 1.72
N PHE A 394 3.82 11.91 1.18
CA PHE A 394 2.68 12.77 1.44
C PHE A 394 1.83 12.93 0.19
N ARG A 395 0.52 13.09 0.39
CA ARG A 395 -0.47 13.31 -0.67
C ARG A 395 -1.26 14.58 -0.42
N LYS A 396 -1.48 15.38 -1.46
CA LYS A 396 -2.34 16.55 -1.41
C LYS A 396 -3.80 16.14 -1.62
N ASP A 397 -4.38 15.52 -0.59
CA ASP A 397 -5.83 15.45 -0.46
C ASP A 397 -6.36 16.86 -0.17
N GLU A 398 -7.39 17.34 -0.86
CA GLU A 398 -7.96 18.66 -0.57
C GLU A 398 -9.05 18.61 0.53
N PHE A 399 -9.50 17.41 0.93
CA PHE A 399 -10.76 17.22 1.66
C PHE A 399 -10.68 16.39 2.96
N ILE A 400 -9.53 15.76 3.25
CA ILE A 400 -9.28 15.04 4.51
C ILE A 400 -9.07 16.05 5.66
N GLN A 401 -9.38 15.66 6.90
CA GLN A 401 -9.00 16.46 8.08
C GLN A 401 -7.47 16.58 8.18
N HIS A 402 -6.96 17.76 7.85
CA HIS A 402 -5.58 18.15 8.06
C HIS A 402 -5.33 18.57 9.51
N GLY A 403 -4.05 18.69 9.87
CA GLY A 403 -3.63 19.13 11.19
C GLY A 403 -3.64 18.07 12.29
N SER A 404 -4.07 16.83 11.99
CA SER A 404 -4.11 15.73 12.97
C SER A 404 -2.76 15.50 13.65
N ASP A 405 -2.80 15.26 14.95
CA ASP A 405 -1.61 14.93 15.73
C ASP A 405 -1.15 13.51 15.44
N HIS A 406 0.17 13.33 15.42
CA HIS A 406 0.80 12.05 15.12
C HIS A 406 1.85 11.72 16.17
N ILE A 407 1.90 10.46 16.61
CA ILE A 407 2.98 9.93 17.44
C ILE A 407 3.60 8.70 16.77
N MET A 408 4.86 8.44 17.07
CA MET A 408 5.56 7.22 16.70
C MET A 408 5.99 6.49 17.98
N VAL A 409 5.70 5.20 18.07
CA VAL A 409 6.29 4.29 19.06
C VAL A 409 7.19 3.30 18.32
N GLU A 410 8.42 3.15 18.80
CA GLU A 410 9.42 2.24 18.24
C GLU A 410 9.81 1.18 19.27
N PHE A 411 9.55 -0.09 18.94
CA PHE A 411 10.04 -1.23 19.69
C PHE A 411 11.44 -1.61 19.18
N ARG A 412 12.46 -1.53 20.04
CA ARG A 412 13.86 -1.85 19.68
C ARG A 412 14.30 -3.10 20.43
N THR A 413 14.54 -4.20 19.72
CA THR A 413 14.78 -5.54 20.30
C THR A 413 16.04 -5.61 21.17
N VAL A 414 16.96 -4.65 21.00
CA VAL A 414 18.09 -4.36 21.89
C VAL A 414 17.71 -3.97 23.34
N GLY A 415 16.42 -3.85 23.65
CA GLY A 415 15.88 -3.78 25.02
C GLY A 415 15.17 -2.47 25.38
N TYR A 416 14.67 -1.72 24.39
CA TYR A 416 14.05 -0.42 24.60
C TYR A 416 12.73 -0.24 23.85
N VAL A 417 11.90 0.68 24.34
CA VAL A 417 10.84 1.33 23.57
C VAL A 417 11.12 2.82 23.56
N GLU A 418 11.04 3.44 22.38
CA GLU A 418 11.28 4.87 22.16
C GLU A 418 10.00 5.51 21.58
N ILE A 419 9.62 6.70 22.04
CA ILE A 419 8.35 7.36 21.68
C ILE A 419 8.60 8.81 21.32
N THR A 420 8.05 9.28 20.19
CA THR A 420 8.28 10.64 19.69
C THR A 420 7.06 11.23 18.99
N GLY A 421 6.92 12.55 18.96
CA GLY A 421 5.73 13.29 18.51
C GLY A 421 4.83 13.74 19.66
N LEU A 422 5.27 13.59 20.91
CA LEU A 422 4.43 13.79 22.11
C LEU A 422 4.24 15.25 22.53
N HIS A 423 4.74 16.22 21.76
CA HIS A 423 4.64 17.65 22.07
C HIS A 423 3.23 18.21 21.86
N ASP A 424 2.49 17.68 20.88
CA ASP A 424 1.06 17.99 20.67
C ASP A 424 0.14 16.88 21.25
N ALA A 425 0.71 15.99 22.08
CA ALA A 425 0.04 14.87 22.74
C ALA A 425 0.46 14.74 24.23
N GLU A 426 0.63 15.87 24.92
CA GLU A 426 1.00 15.94 26.34
C GLU A 426 0.00 15.17 27.24
N ASP A 427 -1.28 15.17 26.88
CA ASP A 427 -2.36 14.41 27.53
C ASP A 427 -2.16 12.88 27.48
N LEU A 428 -1.44 12.37 26.48
CA LEU A 428 -1.19 10.95 26.31
C LEU A 428 0.01 10.45 27.13
N LYS A 429 0.91 11.34 27.56
CA LYS A 429 2.12 10.99 28.35
C LYS A 429 1.83 10.21 29.65
N PRO A 430 0.86 10.58 30.51
CA PRO A 430 0.56 9.79 31.71
C PRO A 430 0.00 8.40 31.36
N HIS A 431 -0.87 8.32 30.35
CA HIS A 431 -1.47 7.06 29.89
C HIS A 431 -0.42 6.09 29.33
N LEU A 432 0.54 6.59 28.53
CA LEU A 432 1.68 5.81 28.05
C LEU A 432 2.59 5.34 29.18
N ALA A 433 2.83 6.18 30.20
CA ALA A 433 3.62 5.78 31.35
C ALA A 433 2.96 4.63 32.12
N GLU A 434 1.65 4.74 32.40
CA GLU A 434 0.90 3.67 33.04
C GLU A 434 0.93 2.36 32.23
N TYR A 435 0.74 2.43 30.90
CA TYR A 435 0.79 1.25 30.03
C TYR A 435 2.14 0.53 30.12
N PHE A 436 3.25 1.26 29.97
CA PHE A 436 4.58 0.64 30.01
C PHE A 436 5.01 0.20 31.42
N GLU A 437 4.57 0.88 32.47
CA GLU A 437 4.82 0.45 33.86
C GLU A 437 4.02 -0.80 34.24
N ARG A 438 2.76 -0.95 33.77
CA ARG A 438 1.99 -2.20 33.86
C ARG A 438 2.70 -3.37 33.16
N GLN A 439 3.38 -3.11 32.04
CA GLN A 439 4.24 -4.07 31.34
C GLN A 439 5.63 -4.28 32.00
N LYS A 440 5.87 -3.72 33.18
CA LYS A 440 7.12 -3.77 33.96
C LYS A 440 8.34 -3.13 33.26
N CYS A 441 8.11 -2.34 32.22
CA CYS A 441 9.14 -1.50 31.62
C CYS A 441 9.48 -0.34 32.57
N LYS A 442 10.74 0.11 32.56
CA LYS A 442 11.21 1.19 33.44
C LYS A 442 11.55 2.41 32.61
N LYS A 443 10.98 3.57 32.94
CA LYS A 443 11.30 4.84 32.28
C LYS A 443 12.81 5.11 32.36
N TYR A 444 13.41 5.41 31.21
CA TYR A 444 14.84 5.66 31.08
C TYR A 444 15.12 7.16 31.26
N SER A 445 16.06 7.49 32.14
CA SER A 445 16.45 8.86 32.50
C SER A 445 17.97 9.12 32.42
N SER A 446 18.77 8.08 32.24
CA SER A 446 20.25 8.13 32.28
C SER A 446 20.85 8.45 30.91
N TYR A 447 20.50 9.60 30.34
CA TYR A 447 21.01 10.03 29.04
C TYR A 447 22.42 10.64 29.14
N PRO A 448 23.36 10.30 28.23
CA PRO A 448 24.69 10.92 28.19
C PRO A 448 24.71 12.29 27.51
N SER A 449 23.63 12.67 26.81
CA SER A 449 23.43 13.93 26.10
C SER A 449 21.92 14.18 25.90
N GLU A 450 21.53 15.13 25.05
CA GLU A 450 20.12 15.43 24.69
C GLU A 450 19.31 14.17 24.32
N SER A 451 18.01 14.14 24.62
CA SER A 451 17.17 12.97 24.28
C SER A 451 16.84 12.96 22.78
N PHE A 452 16.97 11.79 22.15
CA PHE A 452 16.65 11.59 20.73
C PHE A 452 15.19 11.17 20.48
N CYS A 453 14.43 10.98 21.55
CA CYS A 453 13.00 10.69 21.59
C CYS A 453 12.37 11.38 22.82
N ASP A 454 11.04 11.56 22.82
CA ASP A 454 10.33 12.33 23.85
C ASP A 454 10.12 11.51 25.14
N LEU A 455 9.95 10.19 25.01
CA LEU A 455 9.99 9.22 26.10
C LEU A 455 10.76 7.96 25.69
N LYS A 456 11.51 7.38 26.63
CA LYS A 456 12.21 6.10 26.46
C LYS A 456 11.97 5.19 27.65
N TYR A 457 11.78 3.91 27.39
CA TYR A 457 11.59 2.87 28.40
C TYR A 457 12.56 1.72 28.15
N LYS A 458 13.15 1.18 29.22
CA LYS A 458 13.90 -0.07 29.20
C LYS A 458 12.96 -1.23 29.53
N VAL A 459 12.91 -2.24 28.67
CA VAL A 459 11.98 -3.37 28.80
C VAL A 459 12.51 -4.43 29.77
N PRO A 460 11.65 -5.26 30.40
CA PRO A 460 12.10 -6.41 31.18
C PRO A 460 12.66 -7.54 30.29
N SER A 461 13.44 -8.44 30.88
CA SER A 461 13.84 -9.69 30.20
C SER A 461 12.59 -10.51 29.86
N GLY A 462 12.53 -11.06 28.64
CA GLY A 462 11.35 -11.76 28.13
C GLY A 462 10.19 -10.86 27.67
N PHE A 463 10.40 -9.54 27.52
CA PHE A 463 9.42 -8.66 26.85
C PHE A 463 9.34 -8.96 25.35
N PHE A 464 10.50 -9.10 24.70
CA PHE A 464 10.61 -9.64 23.35
C PHE A 464 10.78 -11.16 23.44
N VAL A 465 9.90 -11.90 22.75
CA VAL A 465 9.86 -13.37 22.75
C VAL A 465 9.67 -13.87 21.32
N GLY A 466 10.35 -14.95 20.94
CA GLY A 466 10.32 -15.45 19.58
C GLY A 466 11.15 -16.73 19.37
N ALA A 467 11.19 -17.23 18.13
CA ALA A 467 11.95 -18.41 17.75
C ALA A 467 12.52 -18.25 16.33
N ARG A 468 13.85 -18.30 16.19
CA ARG A 468 14.57 -17.91 14.95
C ARG A 468 14.10 -16.52 14.47
N ALA A 469 13.70 -16.39 13.21
CA ALA A 469 13.18 -15.16 12.62
C ALA A 469 11.74 -14.76 13.04
N THR A 470 11.11 -15.44 14.02
CA THR A 470 9.79 -15.03 14.56
C THR A 470 9.94 -14.21 15.84
N LEU A 471 9.06 -13.21 16.05
CA LEU A 471 9.05 -12.33 17.24
C LEU A 471 7.64 -11.89 17.59
N ASN A 472 7.37 -11.64 18.87
CA ASN A 472 6.09 -11.17 19.40
C ASN A 472 5.74 -9.69 19.11
N LEU A 473 6.45 -9.05 18.18
CA LEU A 473 6.26 -7.65 17.81
C LEU A 473 4.84 -7.37 17.31
N GLY A 474 4.20 -8.33 16.63
CA GLY A 474 2.80 -8.23 16.23
C GLY A 474 1.83 -8.15 17.41
N LYS A 475 2.00 -9.02 18.42
CA LYS A 475 1.22 -8.95 19.65
C LYS A 475 1.45 -7.67 20.43
N LEU A 476 2.70 -7.20 20.54
CA LEU A 476 3.03 -5.93 21.18
C LEU A 476 2.40 -4.73 20.45
N THR A 477 2.38 -4.77 19.12
CA THR A 477 1.76 -3.74 18.26
C THR A 477 0.24 -3.73 18.42
N MET A 478 -0.42 -4.89 18.35
CA MET A 478 -1.89 -4.99 18.53
C MET A 478 -2.31 -4.59 19.96
N SER A 479 -1.60 -5.05 20.99
CA SER A 479 -1.86 -4.68 22.39
C SER A 479 -1.68 -3.17 22.66
N LEU A 480 -0.69 -2.55 22.02
CA LEU A 480 -0.49 -1.09 22.11
C LEU A 480 -1.57 -0.33 21.34
N ALA A 481 -1.99 -0.84 20.18
CA ALA A 481 -2.98 -0.19 19.33
C ALA A 481 -4.41 -0.27 19.90
N ASP A 482 -4.76 -1.37 20.57
CA ASP A 482 -6.01 -1.49 21.34
C ASP A 482 -6.04 -0.47 22.50
N PHE A 483 -4.96 -0.41 23.28
CA PHE A 483 -4.80 0.58 24.36
C PHE A 483 -4.90 2.02 23.83
N LEU A 484 -4.12 2.38 22.82
CA LEU A 484 -4.17 3.72 22.21
C LEU A 484 -5.50 4.02 21.53
N GLY A 485 -6.17 3.00 20.99
CA GLY A 485 -7.54 3.09 20.47
C GLY A 485 -8.53 3.58 21.52
N SER A 486 -8.41 3.11 22.77
CA SER A 486 -9.22 3.59 23.90
C SER A 486 -8.95 5.07 24.28
N GLN A 487 -7.81 5.62 23.87
CA GLN A 487 -7.38 6.99 24.14
C GLN A 487 -7.63 7.95 22.96
N GLY A 488 -8.33 7.50 21.91
CA GLY A 488 -8.60 8.32 20.71
C GLY A 488 -7.45 8.37 19.71
N TRP A 489 -6.55 7.38 19.71
CA TRP A 489 -5.40 7.28 18.80
C TRP A 489 -5.48 6.03 17.92
N ALA A 490 -5.66 6.23 16.61
CA ALA A 490 -5.76 5.16 15.63
C ALA A 490 -4.38 4.76 15.10
N LEU A 491 -4.09 3.46 14.95
CA LEU A 491 -2.91 2.99 14.19
C LEU A 491 -3.04 3.45 12.74
N ALA A 492 -2.05 4.19 12.26
CA ALA A 492 -1.97 4.69 10.89
C ALA A 492 -0.99 3.85 10.05
N LEU A 493 0.21 3.60 10.55
CA LEU A 493 1.29 2.90 9.85
C LEU A 493 2.04 1.95 10.78
N SER A 494 2.60 0.89 10.21
CA SER A 494 3.49 -0.05 10.90
C SER A 494 4.59 -0.49 9.95
N ASN A 495 5.84 -0.47 10.41
CA ASN A 495 6.98 -0.94 9.64
C ASN A 495 7.97 -1.66 10.57
N GLY A 496 8.39 -2.87 10.18
CA GLY A 496 9.40 -3.66 10.88
C GLY A 496 10.67 -3.78 10.04
N SER A 497 11.82 -3.57 10.65
CA SER A 497 13.13 -3.82 10.07
C SER A 497 13.94 -4.79 10.97
N GLN A 498 15.22 -5.00 10.66
CA GLN A 498 16.10 -5.82 11.50
C GLN A 498 16.35 -5.19 12.89
N GLY A 499 15.57 -5.65 13.86
CA GLY A 499 15.70 -5.31 15.29
C GLY A 499 14.92 -4.08 15.76
N GLU A 500 14.20 -3.41 14.86
CA GLU A 500 13.48 -2.16 15.12
C GLU A 500 12.09 -2.26 14.49
N HIS A 501 11.03 -1.89 15.21
CA HIS A 501 9.64 -1.92 14.71
C HIS A 501 8.95 -0.60 15.07
N GLN A 502 8.67 0.22 14.06
CA GLN A 502 8.05 1.53 14.22
C GLN A 502 6.55 1.47 13.91
N VAL A 503 5.74 2.03 14.79
CA VAL A 503 4.29 2.11 14.67
C VAL A 503 3.88 3.57 14.82
N THR A 504 3.24 4.13 13.80
CA THR A 504 2.75 5.51 13.82
C THR A 504 1.25 5.52 14.08
N PHE A 505 0.83 6.34 15.04
CA PHE A 505 -0.57 6.55 15.40
C PHE A 505 -0.98 7.99 15.07
N THR A 506 -2.26 8.18 14.75
CA THR A 506 -2.85 9.49 14.45
C THR A 506 -4.09 9.70 15.34
N ARG A 507 -4.30 10.93 15.84
CA ARG A 507 -5.46 11.26 16.68
C ARG A 507 -6.76 11.16 15.85
N SER A 508 -7.76 10.43 16.35
CA SER A 508 -8.99 10.12 15.61
C SER A 508 -10.19 9.91 16.56
N SER A 509 -11.28 10.64 16.31
CA SER A 509 -12.50 10.59 17.13
C SER A 509 -13.44 9.41 16.83
N GLU A 510 -13.46 8.90 15.60
CA GLU A 510 -14.49 7.95 15.14
C GLU A 510 -14.02 6.50 14.99
N LYS A 511 -12.71 6.25 14.83
CA LYS A 511 -12.18 4.96 14.32
C LYS A 511 -10.99 4.41 15.12
N ALA A 512 -10.65 5.01 16.27
CA ALA A 512 -9.46 4.66 17.05
C ALA A 512 -9.52 3.25 17.66
N SER A 513 -10.62 2.91 18.34
CA SER A 513 -10.86 1.63 19.02
C SER A 513 -11.44 0.52 18.12
N ALA A 514 -11.43 0.70 16.80
CA ALA A 514 -11.90 -0.32 15.86
C ALA A 514 -10.96 -1.54 15.85
N PRO A 515 -11.45 -2.79 15.99
CA PRO A 515 -10.59 -3.96 16.11
C PRO A 515 -9.58 -4.11 14.98
N LEU A 516 -8.33 -4.42 15.34
CA LEU A 516 -7.21 -4.60 14.42
C LEU A 516 -6.78 -6.07 14.37
N LEU A 517 -6.38 -6.52 13.19
CA LEU A 517 -5.84 -7.86 12.97
C LEU A 517 -4.56 -7.74 12.13
N MET A 518 -3.46 -8.28 12.65
CA MET A 518 -2.18 -8.31 11.97
C MET A 518 -1.89 -9.71 11.46
N ILE A 519 -1.60 -9.80 10.16
CA ILE A 519 -1.24 -11.01 9.44
C ILE A 519 0.20 -10.85 8.92
N GLU A 520 1.05 -11.84 9.15
CA GLU A 520 2.43 -11.82 8.64
C GLU A 520 2.70 -13.09 7.83
N PHE A 521 3.05 -12.91 6.57
CA PHE A 521 3.58 -13.97 5.71
C PHE A 521 5.09 -14.00 5.88
N ARG A 522 5.66 -15.12 6.31
CA ARG A 522 7.10 -15.26 6.61
C ARG A 522 7.71 -16.45 5.90
N THR A 523 8.95 -16.33 5.44
CA THR A 523 9.85 -17.47 5.22
C THR A 523 10.81 -17.60 6.39
N ILE A 524 11.07 -18.82 6.86
CA ILE A 524 11.88 -19.09 8.05
C ILE A 524 13.03 -20.02 7.63
N PRO A 525 14.27 -19.49 7.48
CA PRO A 525 15.43 -20.28 7.11
C PRO A 525 15.72 -21.45 8.06
N PHE A 526 16.37 -22.49 7.51
CA PHE A 526 16.90 -23.62 8.29
C PHE A 526 18.14 -24.31 7.69
N SER A 527 18.64 -23.85 6.53
CA SER A 527 19.89 -24.31 5.91
C SER A 527 21.11 -23.55 6.46
N GLY A 528 22.10 -24.28 6.97
CA GLY A 528 23.41 -23.72 7.37
C GLY A 528 24.34 -23.40 6.19
N LEU A 529 25.45 -22.73 6.48
CA LEU A 529 26.36 -22.10 5.49
C LEU A 529 26.93 -23.02 4.39
N ASP A 530 27.09 -24.32 4.65
CA ASP A 530 27.64 -25.28 3.68
C ASP A 530 26.55 -26.03 2.88
N SER A 531 25.29 -25.59 2.98
CA SER A 531 24.13 -26.31 2.44
C SER A 531 23.27 -25.48 1.48
N ALA A 532 22.60 -26.18 0.56
CA ALA A 532 21.65 -25.57 -0.37
C ALA A 532 20.52 -24.84 0.38
N PRO A 533 20.08 -23.67 -0.11
CA PRO A 533 19.15 -22.78 0.59
C PRO A 533 17.80 -23.45 0.88
N LYS A 534 17.34 -23.38 2.13
CA LYS A 534 16.04 -23.92 2.56
C LYS A 534 15.38 -23.05 3.62
N TRP A 535 14.07 -22.88 3.47
CA TRP A 535 13.16 -22.21 4.40
C TRP A 535 11.88 -23.03 4.58
N HIS A 536 11.20 -22.81 5.70
CA HIS A 536 9.78 -23.12 5.83
C HIS A 536 8.95 -21.87 5.51
N SER A 537 7.71 -22.04 5.08
CA SER A 537 6.78 -20.93 4.86
C SER A 537 5.73 -20.92 5.97
N ALA A 538 5.41 -19.74 6.50
CA ALA A 538 4.57 -19.59 7.69
C ALA A 538 3.63 -18.37 7.60
N VAL A 539 2.42 -18.51 8.15
CA VAL A 539 1.47 -17.41 8.35
C VAL A 539 1.24 -17.22 9.84
N GLN A 540 1.52 -16.01 10.34
CA GLN A 540 1.23 -15.62 11.73
C GLN A 540 0.06 -14.66 11.78
N ILE A 541 -0.75 -14.77 12.84
CA ILE A 541 -1.91 -13.93 13.11
C ILE A 541 -1.77 -13.37 14.53
N SER A 542 -1.98 -12.07 14.70
CA SER A 542 -2.08 -11.42 16.02
C SER A 542 -3.28 -10.48 16.05
N GLY A 543 -4.03 -10.47 17.15
CA GLY A 543 -5.26 -9.68 17.31
C GLY A 543 -6.54 -10.55 17.39
N PRO A 544 -7.66 -9.99 17.88
CA PRO A 544 -8.85 -10.74 18.28
C PRO A 544 -9.62 -11.38 17.11
N ASP A 545 -10.31 -12.49 17.39
CA ASP A 545 -11.26 -13.16 16.48
C ASP A 545 -12.57 -12.36 16.32
N THR A 546 -12.46 -11.14 15.81
CA THR A 546 -13.60 -10.30 15.46
C THR A 546 -14.31 -10.90 14.24
N ASN A 547 -15.64 -10.89 14.23
CA ASN A 547 -16.50 -11.43 13.17
C ASN A 547 -16.27 -12.91 12.75
N GLY A 548 -15.55 -13.69 13.56
CA GLY A 548 -15.20 -15.08 13.25
C GLY A 548 -14.10 -15.23 12.19
N VAL A 549 -13.31 -14.17 12.00
CA VAL A 549 -12.21 -14.09 11.02
C VAL A 549 -11.25 -15.28 11.09
N TYR A 550 -10.94 -15.82 12.28
CA TYR A 550 -10.08 -17.00 12.40
C TYR A 550 -10.63 -18.21 11.61
N GLY A 551 -11.94 -18.41 11.62
CA GLY A 551 -12.59 -19.47 10.85
C GLY A 551 -12.55 -19.25 9.34
N HIS A 552 -12.53 -17.99 8.87
CA HIS A 552 -12.34 -17.67 7.45
C HIS A 552 -10.88 -17.88 7.03
N LEU A 553 -9.93 -17.47 7.88
CA LEU A 553 -8.49 -17.58 7.62
C LEU A 553 -8.01 -19.04 7.68
N ASP A 554 -8.49 -19.84 8.61
CA ASP A 554 -8.23 -21.29 8.65
C ASP A 554 -8.61 -21.97 7.32
N ARG A 555 -9.83 -21.70 6.83
CA ARG A 555 -10.32 -22.23 5.55
C ARG A 555 -9.48 -21.76 4.36
N PHE A 556 -9.13 -20.47 4.31
CA PHE A 556 -8.25 -19.92 3.25
C PHE A 556 -6.88 -20.60 3.26
N ILE A 557 -6.22 -20.64 4.41
CA ILE A 557 -4.85 -21.12 4.56
C ILE A 557 -4.78 -22.63 4.29
N ARG A 558 -5.73 -23.43 4.78
CA ARG A 558 -5.80 -24.87 4.48
C ARG A 558 -6.07 -25.15 3.00
N LYS A 559 -7.01 -24.44 2.38
CA LYS A 559 -7.43 -24.67 0.99
C LYS A 559 -6.38 -24.19 -0.02
N TYR A 560 -6.02 -22.92 0.03
CA TYR A 560 -5.21 -22.28 -1.03
C TYR A 560 -3.71 -22.34 -0.76
N MET A 561 -3.28 -22.35 0.51
CA MET A 561 -1.87 -22.34 0.91
C MET A 561 -1.35 -23.71 1.38
N GLN A 562 -2.22 -24.73 1.40
CA GLN A 562 -1.97 -26.07 1.95
C GLN A 562 -1.49 -26.07 3.43
N GLY A 563 -1.83 -25.01 4.17
CA GLY A 563 -1.31 -24.77 5.50
C GLY A 563 -1.93 -25.65 6.59
N ARG A 564 -1.20 -25.79 7.70
CA ARG A 564 -1.62 -26.52 8.90
C ARG A 564 -1.38 -25.65 10.13
N GLU A 565 -2.41 -25.50 10.96
CA GLU A 565 -2.28 -24.79 12.24
C GLU A 565 -1.31 -25.53 13.17
N GLU A 566 -0.37 -24.81 13.78
CA GLU A 566 0.48 -25.32 14.85
C GLU A 566 -0.25 -25.28 16.18
N THR A 567 -0.40 -26.43 16.83
CA THR A 567 -1.17 -26.60 18.08
C THR A 567 -0.67 -25.73 19.25
N HIS A 568 0.58 -25.29 19.19
CA HIS A 568 1.24 -24.50 20.24
C HIS A 568 2.07 -23.36 19.59
N PRO A 569 1.44 -22.24 19.18
CA PRO A 569 2.09 -21.14 18.45
C PRO A 569 3.10 -20.32 19.29
N GLY A 570 3.47 -20.80 20.48
CA GLY A 570 4.21 -20.03 21.49
C GLY A 570 3.42 -18.83 22.01
N SER A 571 4.07 -17.98 22.81
CA SER A 571 3.47 -16.74 23.31
C SER A 571 3.58 -15.56 22.34
N TYR A 572 4.07 -15.77 21.12
CA TYR A 572 4.46 -14.68 20.20
C TYR A 572 3.43 -14.33 19.12
N CYS A 573 2.48 -15.21 18.80
CA CYS A 573 1.33 -14.92 17.95
C CYS A 573 0.07 -15.60 18.51
N ASP A 574 -1.11 -15.31 17.97
CA ASP A 574 -2.40 -15.91 18.38
C ASP A 574 -2.73 -17.17 17.57
N LYS A 575 -2.39 -17.17 16.28
CA LYS A 575 -2.37 -18.37 15.44
C LYS A 575 -1.07 -18.41 14.63
N LEU A 576 -0.52 -19.60 14.45
CA LEU A 576 0.58 -19.90 13.55
C LEU A 576 0.13 -21.02 12.60
N TYR A 577 0.38 -20.86 11.31
CA TYR A 577 0.21 -21.92 10.33
C TYR A 577 1.52 -22.15 9.58
N MET A 578 1.95 -23.40 9.47
CA MET A 578 3.03 -23.79 8.56
C MET A 578 2.42 -24.17 7.21
N CYS A 579 2.94 -23.63 6.11
CA CYS A 579 2.40 -23.77 4.77
C CYS A 579 3.49 -24.08 3.74
N ASN A 580 3.07 -24.40 2.50
CA ASN A 580 3.97 -24.67 1.38
C ASN A 580 3.91 -23.59 0.28
N ALA A 581 3.20 -22.50 0.51
CA ALA A 581 2.82 -21.54 -0.54
C ALA A 581 3.96 -20.65 -1.05
N PHE A 582 4.89 -20.21 -0.17
CA PHE A 582 5.88 -19.19 -0.56
C PHE A 582 7.15 -19.77 -1.18
N ARG A 583 7.48 -19.27 -2.38
CA ARG A 583 8.68 -19.58 -3.15
C ARG A 583 9.60 -18.35 -3.19
N LEU A 584 10.91 -18.60 -3.11
CA LEU A 584 11.97 -17.61 -3.30
C LEU A 584 12.89 -18.10 -4.42
N LYS A 585 13.42 -17.18 -5.23
CA LYS A 585 14.56 -17.48 -6.10
C LYS A 585 15.88 -17.10 -5.45
N PRO A 586 16.95 -17.90 -5.65
CA PRO A 586 18.30 -17.40 -5.44
C PRO A 586 18.68 -16.40 -6.53
N ALA A 587 19.36 -15.32 -6.15
CA ALA A 587 20.26 -14.59 -7.02
C ALA A 587 21.67 -15.14 -6.80
N SER A 588 22.37 -15.56 -7.87
CA SER A 588 23.81 -15.77 -7.76
C SER A 588 24.49 -14.40 -7.69
N LEU A 589 25.32 -14.21 -6.68
CA LEU A 589 26.17 -13.04 -6.51
C LEU A 589 27.63 -13.48 -6.37
N ASP A 590 28.10 -14.27 -7.35
CA ASP A 590 29.52 -14.66 -7.47
C ASP A 590 30.46 -13.44 -7.53
N GLU A 591 29.98 -12.29 -8.02
CA GLU A 591 30.68 -11.00 -7.99
C GLU A 591 30.87 -10.41 -6.57
N PHE A 592 30.15 -10.89 -5.54
CA PHE A 592 30.04 -10.24 -4.22
C PHE A 592 30.32 -11.14 -3.00
N GLN A 593 30.59 -12.44 -3.15
CA GLN A 593 30.96 -13.37 -2.06
C GLN A 593 30.02 -13.43 -0.82
N MET A 594 28.71 -13.18 -1.00
CA MET A 594 27.78 -13.02 0.14
C MET A 594 26.50 -13.87 0.11
N GLY A 595 26.56 -15.06 -0.50
CA GLY A 595 25.52 -16.10 -0.40
C GLY A 595 24.37 -15.95 -1.40
N MET A 596 23.39 -16.84 -1.29
CA MET A 596 22.20 -16.89 -2.14
C MET A 596 21.21 -15.81 -1.69
N VAL A 597 21.40 -14.57 -2.15
CA VAL A 597 20.48 -13.47 -1.83
C VAL A 597 19.11 -13.71 -2.49
N ASN A 598 18.03 -13.34 -1.82
CA ASN A 598 16.69 -13.45 -2.38
C ASN A 598 16.54 -12.55 -3.63
N GLY A 599 16.24 -13.18 -4.77
CA GLY A 599 15.72 -12.50 -5.95
C GLY A 599 14.20 -12.34 -5.85
N GLU A 600 13.50 -12.70 -6.93
CA GLU A 600 12.03 -12.70 -6.96
C GLU A 600 11.42 -13.58 -5.86
N SER A 601 10.20 -13.21 -5.42
CA SER A 601 9.36 -14.00 -4.52
C SER A 601 7.89 -13.91 -4.93
N ASP A 602 7.08 -14.87 -4.49
CA ASP A 602 5.62 -14.85 -4.68
C ASP A 602 4.85 -14.37 -3.43
N LEU A 603 5.54 -13.89 -2.37
CA LEU A 603 4.88 -13.37 -1.17
C LEU A 603 3.93 -12.21 -1.52
N GLY A 604 4.36 -11.30 -2.39
CA GLY A 604 3.52 -10.19 -2.87
C GLY A 604 2.28 -10.67 -3.61
N LYS A 605 2.43 -11.65 -4.52
CA LYS A 605 1.34 -12.29 -5.28
C LYS A 605 0.29 -12.89 -4.34
N TRP A 606 0.72 -13.68 -3.35
CA TRP A 606 -0.16 -14.25 -2.33
C TRP A 606 -0.80 -13.18 -1.45
N ALA A 607 -0.04 -12.18 -1.01
CA ALA A 607 -0.52 -11.12 -0.14
C ALA A 607 -1.58 -10.22 -0.79
N MET A 608 -1.50 -9.96 -2.10
CA MET A 608 -2.55 -9.21 -2.79
C MET A 608 -3.86 -10.01 -2.82
N ARG A 609 -3.86 -11.28 -3.23
CA ARG A 609 -5.08 -12.13 -3.21
C ARG A 609 -5.63 -12.34 -1.80
N PHE A 610 -4.77 -12.37 -0.79
CA PHE A 610 -5.18 -12.39 0.61
C PHE A 610 -5.87 -11.08 1.03
N CYS A 611 -5.38 -9.91 0.60
CA CYS A 611 -6.02 -8.63 0.85
C CYS A 611 -7.39 -8.51 0.15
N ASP A 612 -7.47 -8.95 -1.10
CA ASP A 612 -8.73 -9.04 -1.86
C ASP A 612 -9.74 -9.93 -1.11
N PHE A 613 -9.33 -11.13 -0.68
CA PHE A 613 -10.16 -12.05 0.10
C PHE A 613 -10.63 -11.46 1.44
N MET A 614 -9.76 -10.74 2.17
CA MET A 614 -10.12 -10.07 3.42
C MET A 614 -11.20 -9.01 3.23
N VAL A 615 -11.10 -8.20 2.16
CA VAL A 615 -12.09 -7.16 1.84
C VAL A 615 -13.42 -7.77 1.36
N ASP A 616 -13.36 -8.77 0.48
CA ASP A 616 -14.54 -9.26 -0.26
C ASP A 616 -15.27 -10.45 0.38
N HIS A 617 -14.58 -11.34 1.10
CA HIS A 617 -15.13 -12.65 1.55
C HIS A 617 -15.11 -12.88 3.05
N VAL A 618 -14.26 -12.17 3.81
CA VAL A 618 -14.48 -12.01 5.25
C VAL A 618 -15.44 -10.85 5.49
N GLY A 619 -15.34 -9.80 4.67
CA GLY A 619 -16.16 -8.60 4.78
C GLY A 619 -15.77 -7.75 5.99
N ALA A 620 -16.14 -6.46 5.95
CA ALA A 620 -15.83 -5.47 6.97
C ALA A 620 -14.33 -5.16 7.24
N TRP A 621 -13.37 -5.97 6.79
CA TRP A 621 -11.95 -5.72 7.01
C TRP A 621 -11.36 -4.81 5.92
N ASP A 622 -10.85 -3.64 6.32
CA ASP A 622 -10.02 -2.77 5.49
C ASP A 622 -8.54 -3.03 5.77
N LEU A 623 -7.71 -3.09 4.73
CA LEU A 623 -6.26 -2.97 4.91
C LEU A 623 -5.91 -1.55 5.37
N VAL A 624 -5.12 -1.44 6.45
CA VAL A 624 -4.55 -0.20 6.97
C VAL A 624 -3.16 0.05 6.38
N THR A 625 -2.28 -0.94 6.47
CA THR A 625 -0.86 -0.83 6.12
C THR A 625 -0.32 -2.21 5.72
N CYS A 626 0.70 -2.25 4.85
CA CYS A 626 1.19 -3.46 4.18
C CYS A 626 2.63 -3.24 3.74
N ASN A 627 3.55 -3.92 4.41
CA ASN A 627 4.99 -3.65 4.39
C ASN A 627 5.75 -4.98 4.24
N SER A 628 6.96 -5.00 3.68
CA SER A 628 7.75 -6.24 3.56
C SER A 628 9.24 -6.01 3.72
N ASP A 629 9.88 -6.86 4.54
CA ASP A 629 11.26 -6.71 5.03
C ASP A 629 12.08 -8.00 4.85
N ASN A 630 13.40 -7.87 4.97
CA ASN A 630 14.37 -8.96 4.89
C ASN A 630 15.09 -9.14 6.23
N LYS A 631 14.83 -10.25 6.91
CA LYS A 631 15.45 -10.56 8.22
C LYS A 631 16.54 -11.61 8.05
N MET A 632 17.79 -11.27 8.38
CA MET A 632 18.89 -12.23 8.38
C MET A 632 18.81 -13.16 9.59
N ASP A 633 18.95 -14.47 9.36
CA ASP A 633 19.16 -15.46 10.43
C ASP A 633 20.65 -15.82 10.51
N VAL A 634 21.20 -15.83 11.73
CA VAL A 634 22.65 -15.84 11.95
C VAL A 634 23.21 -17.24 11.68
N GLY A 635 24.00 -17.37 10.60
CA GLY A 635 24.53 -18.66 10.12
C GLY A 635 23.70 -19.30 9.00
N SER A 636 22.71 -18.60 8.46
CA SER A 636 21.96 -19.02 7.27
C SER A 636 22.59 -18.51 5.97
N ASN A 637 22.45 -19.29 4.89
CA ASN A 637 22.69 -18.88 3.50
C ASN A 637 21.53 -18.09 2.87
N VAL A 638 20.42 -17.92 3.59
CA VAL A 638 19.14 -17.40 3.11
C VAL A 638 18.64 -16.31 4.04
N THR A 639 18.19 -15.19 3.47
CA THR A 639 17.46 -14.15 4.19
C THR A 639 15.99 -14.54 4.33
N ALA A 640 15.37 -14.36 5.50
CA ALA A 640 13.92 -14.48 5.65
C ALA A 640 13.23 -13.29 4.95
N ARG A 641 12.21 -13.53 4.13
CA ARG A 641 11.25 -12.49 3.72
C ARG A 641 10.11 -12.48 4.74
N GLU A 642 9.65 -11.29 5.08
CA GLU A 642 8.40 -11.06 5.82
C GLU A 642 7.53 -10.10 5.02
N MET A 643 6.21 -10.34 4.95
CA MET A 643 5.23 -9.34 4.52
C MET A 643 4.16 -9.19 5.60
N GLN A 644 4.18 -8.05 6.28
CA GLN A 644 3.23 -7.63 7.29
C GLN A 644 2.02 -6.98 6.61
N MET A 645 0.81 -7.36 7.04
CA MET A 645 -0.45 -6.72 6.66
C MET A 645 -1.27 -6.45 7.94
N ILE A 646 -1.72 -5.22 8.15
CA ILE A 646 -2.63 -4.89 9.24
C ILE A 646 -4.00 -4.51 8.65
N PHE A 647 -5.05 -5.14 9.17
CA PHE A 647 -6.44 -4.89 8.81
C PHE A 647 -7.21 -4.26 9.99
N ARG A 648 -8.21 -3.42 9.69
CA ARG A 648 -9.15 -2.81 10.64
C ARG A 648 -10.57 -3.26 10.31
N HIS A 649 -11.31 -3.71 11.31
CA HIS A 649 -12.72 -4.09 11.16
C HIS A 649 -13.65 -2.87 11.14
N ARG A 650 -14.59 -2.83 10.20
CA ARG A 650 -15.64 -1.82 10.06
C ARG A 650 -17.03 -2.40 10.38
N PRO A 651 -17.62 -2.10 11.56
CA PRO A 651 -19.03 -2.39 11.82
C PRO A 651 -19.93 -1.85 10.70
N GLY A 652 -20.92 -2.63 10.26
CA GLY A 652 -21.76 -2.33 9.09
C GLY A 652 -21.15 -2.71 7.74
N GLY A 653 -19.86 -3.07 7.69
CA GLY A 653 -19.17 -3.54 6.49
C GLY A 653 -18.82 -2.43 5.49
N ARG A 654 -18.63 -2.84 4.24
CA ARG A 654 -18.45 -1.96 3.09
C ARG A 654 -19.44 -2.39 2.02
N GLN A 655 -20.11 -1.45 1.33
CA GLN A 655 -20.75 -1.82 0.07
C GLN A 655 -19.64 -2.08 -0.96
N VAL A 656 -19.45 -3.36 -1.28
CA VAL A 656 -18.42 -3.83 -2.20
C VAL A 656 -18.88 -3.58 -3.64
N PHE A 657 -18.74 -2.32 -4.07
CA PHE A 657 -18.92 -1.94 -5.46
C PHE A 657 -17.78 -2.49 -6.31
N MET A 658 -18.12 -2.93 -7.51
CA MET A 658 -17.17 -3.46 -8.49
C MET A 658 -16.19 -2.35 -8.88
N SER A 659 -14.92 -2.69 -9.12
CA SER A 659 -14.05 -1.86 -9.95
C SER A 659 -14.78 -1.54 -11.25
N VAL A 660 -14.75 -0.28 -11.71
CA VAL A 660 -15.29 0.07 -13.03
C VAL A 660 -14.59 -0.83 -14.05
N GLY A 661 -15.36 -1.56 -14.85
CA GLY A 661 -14.82 -2.42 -15.91
C GLY A 661 -14.06 -1.58 -16.93
N GLN A 662 -13.32 -2.23 -17.84
CA GLN A 662 -12.83 -1.51 -19.01
C GLN A 662 -14.03 -0.95 -19.79
N VAL A 663 -14.16 0.37 -19.79
CA VAL A 663 -15.10 1.06 -20.63
C VAL A 663 -14.51 1.04 -22.03
N GLU A 664 -15.09 0.24 -22.91
CA GLU A 664 -14.58 0.08 -24.28
C GLU A 664 -14.52 1.41 -25.02
N PRO A 665 -13.41 1.71 -25.74
CA PRO A 665 -13.32 2.84 -26.65
C PRO A 665 -14.45 2.86 -27.68
N LEU A 666 -14.87 4.06 -28.09
CA LEU A 666 -15.87 4.21 -29.15
C LEU A 666 -15.26 3.90 -30.54
N GLY A 667 -13.93 3.93 -30.67
CA GLY A 667 -13.20 3.60 -31.91
C GLY A 667 -13.35 4.65 -33.03
N ARG A 668 -14.11 5.72 -32.76
CA ARG A 668 -14.31 6.91 -33.59
C ARG A 668 -14.65 8.10 -32.69
N PRO A 669 -14.51 9.35 -33.19
CA PRO A 669 -15.08 10.50 -32.51
C PRO A 669 -16.58 10.30 -32.20
N PRO A 670 -17.04 10.65 -30.99
CA PRO A 670 -18.47 10.72 -30.68
C PRO A 670 -19.16 11.83 -31.49
N LEU A 671 -20.49 11.80 -31.51
CA LEU A 671 -21.32 12.83 -32.14
C LEU A 671 -21.32 14.13 -31.32
N GLU A 672 -20.91 15.24 -31.95
CA GLU A 672 -20.98 16.60 -31.38
C GLU A 672 -20.45 16.73 -29.93
N PRO A 673 -19.23 16.24 -29.60
CA PRO A 673 -18.72 16.29 -28.23
C PRO A 673 -18.45 17.72 -27.75
N PRO A 674 -18.50 17.96 -26.44
CA PRO A 674 -18.14 19.25 -25.89
C PRO A 674 -16.64 19.55 -26.08
N PRO A 675 -16.25 20.73 -26.60
CA PRO A 675 -14.86 21.02 -26.99
C PRO A 675 -13.87 21.18 -25.83
N TYR A 676 -14.35 21.11 -24.58
CA TYR A 676 -13.54 21.14 -23.35
C TYR A 676 -13.17 19.74 -22.81
N TRP A 677 -13.57 18.67 -23.51
CA TRP A 677 -13.14 17.31 -23.21
C TRP A 677 -11.67 17.06 -23.55
N HIS A 678 -11.08 16.07 -22.91
CA HIS A 678 -9.73 15.59 -23.18
C HIS A 678 -9.63 14.96 -24.59
N GLU A 679 -8.51 15.20 -25.29
CA GLU A 679 -8.25 14.76 -26.67
C GLU A 679 -8.62 13.29 -26.95
N GLY A 680 -8.10 12.32 -26.18
CA GLY A 680 -8.46 10.90 -26.31
C GLY A 680 -9.95 10.55 -26.14
N CYS A 681 -10.77 11.43 -25.55
CA CYS A 681 -12.23 11.28 -25.52
C CYS A 681 -12.91 11.99 -26.71
N LEU A 682 -12.31 13.07 -27.23
CA LEU A 682 -12.73 13.69 -28.49
C LEU A 682 -12.46 12.79 -29.71
N THR A 683 -11.37 12.01 -29.70
CA THR A 683 -11.08 10.99 -30.72
C THR A 683 -11.86 9.69 -30.53
N GLY A 684 -12.36 9.44 -29.32
CA GLY A 684 -13.04 8.19 -28.93
C GLY A 684 -12.11 6.98 -28.75
N GLU A 685 -10.80 7.21 -28.67
CA GLU A 685 -9.76 6.22 -28.36
C GLU A 685 -9.78 5.80 -26.89
N VAL A 686 -10.38 6.61 -26.01
CA VAL A 686 -10.60 6.34 -24.60
C VAL A 686 -12.10 6.24 -24.33
N GLY A 687 -12.56 5.12 -23.76
CA GLY A 687 -13.99 4.87 -23.54
C GLY A 687 -14.63 5.77 -22.47
N GLN A 688 -13.88 6.15 -21.43
CA GLN A 688 -14.24 7.17 -20.45
C GLN A 688 -13.00 7.81 -19.80
N LYS A 689 -13.07 9.11 -19.50
CA LYS A 689 -12.30 9.73 -18.40
C LYS A 689 -13.22 10.30 -17.33
N LEU A 690 -12.75 10.21 -16.07
CA LEU A 690 -13.28 10.99 -14.95
C LEU A 690 -12.24 12.07 -14.64
N MET A 691 -12.63 13.33 -14.77
CA MET A 691 -11.74 14.49 -14.59
C MET A 691 -12.14 15.24 -13.32
N PRO A 692 -11.21 15.71 -12.47
CA PRO A 692 -11.51 16.73 -11.48
C PRO A 692 -12.09 17.96 -12.20
N GLY A 693 -13.21 18.50 -11.71
CA GLY A 693 -13.79 19.72 -12.25
C GLY A 693 -12.88 20.92 -11.99
N THR A 694 -12.89 21.91 -12.88
CA THR A 694 -12.10 23.14 -12.69
C THR A 694 -12.64 23.95 -11.51
N GLN A 695 -11.83 24.89 -11.00
CA GLN A 695 -12.28 25.84 -9.96
C GLN A 695 -13.50 26.68 -10.43
N GLU A 696 -13.58 26.98 -11.73
CA GLU A 696 -14.74 27.64 -12.33
C GLU A 696 -15.97 26.73 -12.36
N GLU A 697 -15.82 25.46 -12.75
CA GLU A 697 -16.90 24.47 -12.71
C GLU A 697 -17.39 24.26 -11.27
N LEU A 698 -16.49 24.16 -10.29
CA LEU A 698 -16.82 24.06 -8.86
C LEU A 698 -17.58 25.30 -8.35
N GLN A 699 -17.18 26.50 -8.77
CA GLN A 699 -17.95 27.72 -8.48
C GLN A 699 -19.36 27.64 -9.05
N TRP A 700 -19.54 27.17 -10.28
CA TRP A 700 -20.88 26.99 -10.87
C TRP A 700 -21.72 25.97 -10.10
N MET A 701 -21.12 24.91 -9.54
CA MET A 701 -21.83 23.97 -8.67
C MET A 701 -22.27 24.64 -7.37
N GLN A 702 -21.42 25.46 -6.75
CA GLN A 702 -21.78 26.23 -5.56
C GLN A 702 -22.92 27.22 -5.85
N GLU A 703 -22.84 27.96 -6.96
CA GLU A 703 -23.91 28.87 -7.40
C GLU A 703 -25.24 28.13 -7.64
N LEU A 704 -25.18 26.94 -8.25
CA LEU A 704 -26.37 26.13 -8.50
C LEU A 704 -26.94 25.55 -7.20
N LEU A 705 -26.11 25.12 -6.25
CA LEU A 705 -26.55 24.70 -4.91
C LEU A 705 -27.23 25.84 -4.16
N ASP A 706 -26.60 27.02 -4.06
CA ASP A 706 -27.10 28.18 -3.31
C ASP A 706 -28.38 28.76 -3.94
N LYS A 707 -28.36 29.06 -5.25
CA LYS A 707 -29.46 29.78 -5.93
C LYS A 707 -30.69 28.92 -6.21
N THR A 708 -30.58 27.59 -6.09
CA THR A 708 -31.72 26.66 -6.19
C THR A 708 -32.15 26.05 -4.85
N PHE A 709 -31.53 26.49 -3.75
CA PHE A 709 -31.95 26.13 -2.40
C PHE A 709 -33.34 26.70 -2.08
N LYS A 710 -34.14 25.95 -1.32
CA LYS A 710 -35.45 26.37 -0.85
C LYS A 710 -35.68 25.80 0.54
N ASN A 711 -35.91 26.66 1.54
CA ASN A 711 -36.14 26.23 2.93
C ASN A 711 -37.52 25.55 3.08
N LYS A 712 -37.61 24.29 2.67
CA LYS A 712 -38.78 23.40 2.77
C LYS A 712 -38.33 21.95 2.63
N VAL A 713 -39.02 21.04 3.31
CA VAL A 713 -38.82 19.59 3.18
C VAL A 713 -40.15 18.87 2.91
N THR A 714 -40.06 17.65 2.40
CA THR A 714 -41.15 16.71 2.17
C THR A 714 -40.97 15.44 3.01
N ARG A 715 -41.93 14.51 2.91
CA ARG A 715 -41.88 13.18 3.53
C ARG A 715 -40.79 12.25 2.97
N ASP A 716 -40.16 12.62 1.85
CA ASP A 716 -39.21 11.75 1.16
C ASP A 716 -37.81 11.82 1.80
N ARG A 717 -37.53 12.88 2.58
CA ARG A 717 -36.35 12.99 3.46
C ARG A 717 -36.51 12.03 4.65
N LYS A 718 -35.60 11.06 4.77
CA LYS A 718 -35.64 9.98 5.78
C LYS A 718 -34.53 10.03 6.83
N ASP A 719 -33.62 11.00 6.76
CA ASP A 719 -32.42 11.06 7.61
C ASP A 719 -32.65 11.60 9.04
N GLY A 720 -33.86 12.09 9.34
CA GLY A 720 -34.20 12.67 10.65
C GLY A 720 -33.55 14.02 10.96
N HIS A 721 -32.71 14.56 10.06
CA HIS A 721 -32.01 15.81 10.29
C HIS A 721 -32.91 17.02 10.07
N ALA A 722 -32.66 18.08 10.85
CA ALA A 722 -33.12 19.40 10.49
C ALA A 722 -32.50 19.81 9.14
N LEU A 723 -33.25 20.54 8.31
CA LEU A 723 -32.70 21.08 7.08
C LEU A 723 -31.51 22.01 7.39
N ALA A 724 -30.47 21.91 6.57
CA ALA A 724 -29.30 22.78 6.57
C ALA A 724 -29.66 24.19 6.08
N ASP A 725 -28.96 25.22 6.55
CA ASP A 725 -29.14 26.58 6.02
C ASP A 725 -28.45 26.74 4.65
N ARG A 726 -27.43 25.93 4.38
CA ARG A 726 -26.64 25.95 3.14
C ARG A 726 -26.05 24.59 2.78
N PHE A 727 -25.81 24.39 1.48
CA PHE A 727 -24.97 23.30 0.96
C PHE A 727 -23.68 23.89 0.38
N VAL A 728 -22.53 23.47 0.90
CA VAL A 728 -21.21 23.94 0.43
C VAL A 728 -20.59 22.87 -0.45
N ALA A 729 -20.44 23.17 -1.75
CA ALA A 729 -19.71 22.35 -2.69
C ALA A 729 -18.25 22.25 -2.26
N VAL A 730 -17.77 21.02 -2.10
CA VAL A 730 -16.41 20.69 -1.69
C VAL A 730 -15.59 20.29 -2.92
N GLN A 731 -16.17 19.48 -3.81
CA GLN A 731 -15.53 19.00 -5.04
C GLN A 731 -16.58 18.72 -6.10
N CYS A 732 -16.19 18.76 -7.38
CA CYS A 732 -16.92 18.06 -8.43
C CYS A 732 -15.98 17.21 -9.31
N ILE A 733 -16.52 16.12 -9.85
CA ILE A 733 -15.87 15.24 -10.85
C ILE A 733 -16.73 15.28 -12.12
N ARG A 734 -16.11 15.56 -13.26
CA ARG A 734 -16.71 15.59 -14.60
C ARG A 734 -16.56 14.24 -15.30
N SER A 735 -17.63 13.73 -15.91
CA SER A 735 -17.60 12.52 -16.75
C SER A 735 -17.43 12.89 -18.21
N GLU A 736 -16.41 12.32 -18.85
CA GLU A 736 -16.16 12.40 -20.29
C GLU A 736 -16.27 11.00 -20.86
N HIS A 737 -17.50 10.59 -21.23
CA HIS A 737 -17.80 9.23 -21.64
C HIS A 737 -18.42 9.21 -23.05
N PRO A 738 -17.60 9.10 -24.11
CA PRO A 738 -18.03 9.05 -25.51
C PRO A 738 -19.26 8.19 -25.77
N ALA A 739 -19.30 6.94 -25.30
CA ALA A 739 -20.41 6.03 -25.62
C ALA A 739 -21.75 6.38 -24.93
N ILE A 740 -21.77 7.08 -23.78
CA ILE A 740 -23.02 7.63 -23.22
C ILE A 740 -23.41 8.90 -23.98
N TRP A 741 -22.44 9.78 -24.27
CA TRP A 741 -22.68 11.04 -24.97
C TRP A 741 -23.20 10.83 -26.39
N ASP A 742 -22.70 9.83 -27.11
CA ASP A 742 -23.13 9.51 -28.48
C ASP A 742 -24.65 9.23 -28.53
N ARG A 743 -25.15 8.40 -27.60
CA ARG A 743 -26.60 8.12 -27.44
C ARG A 743 -27.41 9.35 -27.04
N PHE A 744 -26.82 10.24 -26.24
CA PHE A 744 -27.43 11.51 -25.84
C PHE A 744 -27.54 12.47 -27.04
N ALA A 745 -26.48 12.61 -27.83
CA ALA A 745 -26.44 13.43 -29.03
C ALA A 745 -27.41 12.90 -30.12
N GLU A 746 -27.50 11.59 -30.32
CA GLU A 746 -28.53 10.97 -31.18
C GLU A 746 -29.95 11.40 -30.75
N ARG A 747 -30.29 11.29 -29.45
CA ARG A 747 -31.61 11.69 -28.97
C ARG A 747 -31.81 13.21 -29.00
N ARG A 748 -30.76 14.01 -28.82
CA ARG A 748 -30.80 15.47 -29.02
C ARG A 748 -31.20 15.81 -30.46
N GLN A 749 -30.56 15.17 -31.44
CA GLN A 749 -30.90 15.38 -32.85
C GLN A 749 -32.31 14.93 -33.22
N LEU A 750 -32.90 13.95 -32.53
CA LEU A 750 -34.32 13.59 -32.71
C LEU A 750 -35.25 14.68 -32.17
N LEU A 751 -35.01 15.16 -30.94
CA LEU A 751 -35.86 16.18 -30.30
C LEU A 751 -35.75 17.56 -30.98
N SER A 752 -34.55 17.97 -31.41
CA SER A 752 -34.32 19.21 -32.16
C SER A 752 -34.99 19.24 -33.55
N ARG A 753 -35.55 18.12 -34.04
CA ARG A 753 -36.33 18.05 -35.28
C ARG A 753 -37.85 18.05 -35.04
N ALA A 754 -38.29 17.95 -33.79
CA ALA A 754 -39.68 17.66 -33.43
C ALA A 754 -40.44 18.83 -32.76
N GLY A 755 -39.75 19.90 -32.34
CA GLY A 755 -40.33 20.97 -31.52
C GLY A 755 -40.10 22.39 -32.05
N GLY A 756 -41.07 23.27 -31.78
CA GLY A 756 -40.88 24.72 -31.74
C GLY A 756 -40.76 25.20 -30.29
N SER A 757 -40.10 26.34 -30.07
CA SER A 757 -39.70 26.80 -28.73
C SER A 757 -40.81 27.37 -27.84
N GLU A 758 -42.05 27.49 -28.34
CA GLU A 758 -43.14 28.20 -27.65
C GLU A 758 -43.69 27.46 -26.41
N ASP A 759 -43.53 26.13 -26.36
CA ASP A 759 -43.97 25.26 -25.25
C ASP A 759 -42.87 24.96 -24.20
N PHE A 760 -41.68 25.57 -24.31
CA PHE A 760 -40.52 25.17 -23.50
C PHE A 760 -40.57 25.74 -22.06
N ILE A 761 -40.60 24.84 -21.07
CA ILE A 761 -40.40 25.19 -19.66
C ILE A 761 -38.90 25.15 -19.33
N LEU A 762 -38.36 26.30 -18.91
CA LEU A 762 -37.00 26.45 -18.38
C LEU A 762 -36.94 26.09 -16.88
N PRO A 763 -35.99 25.23 -16.45
CA PRO A 763 -35.71 25.01 -15.03
C PRO A 763 -34.93 26.15 -14.36
N LYS A 764 -35.10 26.32 -13.05
CA LYS A 764 -34.43 27.37 -12.25
C LYS A 764 -32.90 27.27 -12.26
N THR A 765 -32.35 26.07 -12.39
CA THR A 765 -30.91 25.80 -12.57
C THR A 765 -30.28 26.59 -13.73
N MET A 766 -31.03 26.85 -14.81
CA MET A 766 -30.57 27.61 -15.98
C MET A 766 -30.47 29.12 -15.71
N ALA A 767 -31.16 29.62 -14.69
CA ALA A 767 -30.96 30.97 -14.17
C ALA A 767 -29.93 31.02 -13.02
N ALA A 768 -29.58 29.86 -12.44
CA ALA A 768 -28.64 29.78 -11.32
C ALA A 768 -27.19 29.97 -11.77
N SER A 769 -26.70 29.20 -12.76
CA SER A 769 -25.36 29.35 -13.32
C SER A 769 -25.39 29.69 -14.81
N ALA A 770 -24.85 30.86 -15.16
CA ALA A 770 -24.73 31.29 -16.56
C ALA A 770 -23.74 30.42 -17.36
N GLY A 771 -22.65 29.96 -16.75
CA GLY A 771 -21.66 29.12 -17.40
C GLY A 771 -22.19 27.72 -17.74
N LEU A 772 -23.00 27.13 -16.84
CA LEU A 772 -23.75 25.91 -17.15
C LEU A 772 -24.82 26.16 -18.22
N ALA A 773 -25.60 27.24 -18.10
CA ALA A 773 -26.62 27.57 -19.10
C ALA A 773 -26.05 27.75 -20.51
N GLN A 774 -24.89 28.40 -20.65
CA GLN A 774 -24.18 28.58 -21.91
C GLN A 774 -23.76 27.26 -22.58
N ARG A 775 -23.49 26.20 -21.79
CA ARG A 775 -23.14 24.87 -22.33
C ARG A 775 -24.30 24.15 -23.02
N CYS A 776 -25.53 24.61 -22.84
CA CYS A 776 -26.74 24.06 -23.48
C CYS A 776 -27.17 24.86 -24.73
N VAL A 777 -26.29 25.73 -25.26
CA VAL A 777 -26.60 26.64 -26.39
C VAL A 777 -25.68 26.34 -27.58
N GLU A 778 -26.24 25.81 -28.67
CA GLU A 778 -25.58 25.70 -29.98
C GLU A 778 -25.43 27.11 -30.59
N VAL A 779 -24.20 27.51 -30.94
CA VAL A 779 -23.87 28.83 -31.51
C VAL A 779 -24.72 29.18 -32.75
N SER A 780 -25.12 28.19 -33.54
CA SER A 780 -25.89 28.36 -34.77
C SER A 780 -27.41 28.10 -34.65
N ARG A 781 -27.89 27.58 -33.51
CA ARG A 781 -29.29 27.14 -33.34
C ARG A 781 -29.96 27.53 -32.02
N GLY A 782 -29.24 28.12 -31.06
CA GLY A 782 -29.77 28.35 -29.72
C GLY A 782 -29.91 27.04 -28.95
N ASN A 783 -31.05 26.79 -28.33
CA ASN A 783 -31.33 25.55 -27.59
C ASN A 783 -32.59 24.84 -28.15
N PRO A 784 -32.48 24.18 -29.32
CA PRO A 784 -33.64 23.62 -30.02
C PRO A 784 -34.24 22.36 -29.39
N SER A 785 -33.57 21.74 -28.40
CA SER A 785 -34.06 20.54 -27.71
C SER A 785 -34.55 20.79 -26.28
N ASN A 786 -34.54 22.05 -25.82
CA ASN A 786 -34.72 22.43 -24.42
C ASN A 786 -33.77 21.64 -23.50
N GLU A 787 -32.48 21.62 -23.86
CA GLU A 787 -31.40 21.02 -23.07
C GLU A 787 -31.17 21.85 -21.79
N ALA A 788 -31.15 21.23 -20.62
CA ALA A 788 -30.97 21.91 -19.34
C ALA A 788 -30.25 21.05 -18.31
N TYR A 789 -29.62 21.68 -17.31
CA TYR A 789 -29.04 20.96 -16.18
C TYR A 789 -30.08 20.73 -15.08
N LEU A 790 -30.10 19.53 -14.51
CA LEU A 790 -30.97 19.15 -13.38
C LEU A 790 -30.20 18.27 -12.38
N LEU A 791 -30.75 18.10 -11.18
CA LEU A 791 -30.09 17.48 -10.03
C LEU A 791 -30.65 16.10 -9.66
N HIS A 792 -29.78 15.20 -9.21
CA HIS A 792 -30.18 13.91 -8.62
C HIS A 792 -29.33 13.58 -7.39
N GLY A 793 -29.93 13.63 -6.19
CA GLY A 793 -29.23 13.33 -4.94
C GLY A 793 -29.05 11.83 -4.69
N THR A 794 -27.90 11.43 -4.17
CA THR A 794 -27.56 10.03 -3.88
C THR A 794 -26.37 9.95 -2.89
N ASN A 795 -25.76 8.79 -2.66
CA ASN A 795 -24.48 8.67 -1.93
C ASN A 795 -23.27 8.85 -2.87
N PRO A 796 -22.09 9.29 -2.35
CA PRO A 796 -20.89 9.52 -3.15
C PRO A 796 -20.51 8.37 -4.06
N THR A 797 -20.53 7.14 -3.55
CA THR A 797 -20.15 5.97 -4.36
C THR A 797 -21.16 5.70 -5.50
N SER A 798 -22.46 5.86 -5.26
CA SER A 798 -23.51 5.68 -6.29
C SER A 798 -23.51 6.77 -7.35
N ALA A 799 -23.20 8.02 -6.99
CA ALA A 799 -23.11 9.12 -7.95
C ALA A 799 -22.12 8.80 -9.07
N VAL A 800 -20.91 8.40 -8.72
CA VAL A 800 -19.87 8.15 -9.74
C VAL A 800 -20.04 6.79 -10.44
N ALA A 801 -20.69 5.82 -9.79
CA ALA A 801 -21.16 4.62 -10.50
C ALA A 801 -22.13 4.96 -11.66
N ILE A 802 -23.00 5.98 -11.48
CA ILE A 802 -23.87 6.50 -12.54
C ILE A 802 -23.09 7.31 -13.59
N LEU A 803 -22.01 8.03 -13.22
CA LEU A 803 -21.13 8.69 -14.20
C LEU A 803 -20.52 7.71 -15.21
N SER A 804 -20.21 6.47 -14.80
CA SER A 804 -19.67 5.42 -15.67
C SER A 804 -20.72 4.54 -16.35
N ASN A 805 -21.84 4.24 -15.71
CA ASN A 805 -22.81 3.26 -16.25
C ASN A 805 -24.08 3.89 -16.84
N SER A 806 -24.26 5.21 -16.71
CA SER A 806 -25.54 5.92 -16.90
C SER A 806 -26.62 5.46 -15.91
N PHE A 807 -27.85 5.95 -16.10
CA PHE A 807 -29.02 5.55 -15.32
C PHE A 807 -29.67 4.29 -15.90
N THR A 808 -29.87 3.26 -15.08
CA THR A 808 -30.58 2.03 -15.45
C THR A 808 -32.06 2.11 -15.10
N VAL A 809 -32.92 2.23 -16.11
CA VAL A 809 -34.39 2.42 -15.92
C VAL A 809 -35.03 1.26 -15.16
N ASP A 810 -34.51 0.03 -15.31
CA ASP A 810 -35.00 -1.18 -14.60
C ASP A 810 -34.81 -1.15 -13.07
N PHE A 811 -34.12 -0.13 -12.53
CA PHE A 811 -33.96 0.11 -11.10
C PHE A 811 -34.81 1.27 -10.57
N ALA A 812 -35.51 2.00 -11.44
CA ALA A 812 -36.43 3.07 -11.03
C ALA A 812 -37.48 2.57 -10.03
N GLY A 813 -37.65 3.30 -8.92
CA GLY A 813 -38.67 3.01 -7.90
C GLY A 813 -38.30 1.98 -6.82
N LYS A 814 -37.13 1.33 -6.87
CA LYS A 814 -36.74 0.33 -5.85
C LYS A 814 -36.33 0.93 -4.50
N SER A 815 -36.01 2.22 -4.43
CA SER A 815 -35.44 2.87 -3.22
C SER A 815 -36.30 4.01 -2.64
N ALA A 816 -37.09 4.68 -3.47
CA ALA A 816 -37.98 5.78 -3.09
C ALA A 816 -39.19 5.88 -4.04
N GLY A 817 -40.21 6.66 -3.66
CA GLY A 817 -41.56 6.56 -4.22
C GLY A 817 -41.73 7.06 -5.66
N THR A 818 -42.37 6.24 -6.50
CA THR A 818 -42.67 6.53 -7.92
C THR A 818 -43.93 7.39 -8.09
N MET A 819 -43.93 8.64 -7.61
CA MET A 819 -45.15 9.50 -7.64
C MET A 819 -45.69 9.75 -9.06
N PHE A 820 -44.81 9.76 -10.06
CA PHE A 820 -45.10 10.05 -11.47
C PHE A 820 -44.69 8.89 -12.41
N GLY A 821 -44.66 7.67 -11.90
CA GLY A 821 -44.28 6.46 -12.64
C GLY A 821 -42.81 6.02 -12.45
N PRO A 822 -42.41 4.86 -13.01
CA PRO A 822 -41.08 4.29 -12.86
C PRO A 822 -40.09 4.87 -13.89
N GLY A 823 -39.57 6.05 -13.61
CA GLY A 823 -38.56 6.74 -14.44
C GLY A 823 -37.36 7.25 -13.66
N ILE A 824 -36.46 7.97 -14.34
CA ILE A 824 -35.33 8.69 -13.74
C ILE A 824 -35.86 10.03 -13.21
N TYR A 825 -35.79 10.26 -11.91
CA TYR A 825 -36.24 11.49 -11.25
C TYR A 825 -35.07 12.47 -11.12
N LEU A 826 -35.21 13.65 -11.72
CA LEU A 826 -34.31 14.79 -11.53
C LEU A 826 -35.10 15.98 -10.94
N ALA A 827 -34.44 16.91 -10.26
CA ALA A 827 -35.04 18.10 -9.66
C ALA A 827 -34.32 19.39 -10.08
N GLU A 828 -35.03 20.51 -10.09
CA GLU A 828 -34.43 21.84 -10.33
C GLU A 828 -33.97 22.55 -9.03
N SER A 829 -34.07 21.88 -7.88
CA SER A 829 -33.79 22.44 -6.56
C SER A 829 -32.82 21.56 -5.78
N SER A 830 -31.72 22.16 -5.32
CA SER A 830 -30.72 21.50 -4.49
C SER A 830 -31.32 20.87 -3.23
N THR A 831 -32.30 21.53 -2.61
CA THR A 831 -32.98 20.98 -1.42
C THR A 831 -33.79 19.72 -1.72
N LYS A 832 -34.44 19.60 -2.88
CA LYS A 832 -35.16 18.36 -3.25
C LYS A 832 -34.20 17.22 -3.60
N ALA A 833 -33.03 17.54 -4.18
CA ALA A 833 -31.97 16.55 -4.33
C ALA A 833 -31.43 16.10 -2.97
N ASP A 834 -31.21 17.01 -2.02
CA ASP A 834 -30.71 16.71 -0.67
C ASP A 834 -31.58 15.74 0.13
N GLU A 835 -32.89 15.64 -0.15
CA GLU A 835 -33.79 14.65 0.48
C GLU A 835 -33.43 13.20 0.14
N TYR A 836 -32.81 12.98 -1.03
CA TYR A 836 -32.33 11.68 -1.51
C TYR A 836 -30.80 11.51 -1.33
N ALA A 837 -30.09 12.59 -0.99
CA ALA A 837 -28.65 12.55 -0.78
C ALA A 837 -28.29 11.90 0.56
N GLN A 838 -27.22 11.10 0.54
CA GLN A 838 -26.69 10.35 1.67
C GLN A 838 -25.18 10.55 1.72
N ASP A 839 -24.55 10.30 2.87
CA ASP A 839 -23.09 10.17 2.95
C ASP A 839 -22.67 8.70 2.79
N ASP A 840 -21.39 8.45 2.49
CA ASP A 840 -20.87 7.08 2.48
C ASP A 840 -20.75 6.57 3.92
N ALA A 841 -21.44 5.46 4.23
CA ALA A 841 -21.58 4.92 5.59
C ALA A 841 -20.26 4.78 6.36
N THR A 842 -19.17 4.42 5.68
CA THR A 842 -17.78 4.52 6.17
C THR A 842 -16.80 4.68 5.01
N GLY A 843 -15.84 5.60 5.14
CA GLY A 843 -14.74 5.77 4.18
C GLY A 843 -13.93 7.04 4.47
N ASP A 844 -13.18 7.47 3.45
CA ASP A 844 -12.48 8.77 3.39
C ASP A 844 -13.44 9.93 3.09
N TYR A 845 -14.66 9.61 2.61
CA TYR A 845 -15.75 10.52 2.24
C TYR A 845 -16.91 10.51 3.25
N ALA A 846 -16.69 10.01 4.47
CA ALA A 846 -17.70 10.06 5.53
C ALA A 846 -18.06 11.52 5.86
N GLY A 847 -19.35 11.83 6.00
CA GLY A 847 -19.84 13.20 6.17
C GLY A 847 -19.80 14.10 4.92
N LEU A 848 -19.51 13.54 3.72
CA LEU A 848 -19.74 14.20 2.44
C LEU A 848 -20.96 13.61 1.75
N TYR A 849 -21.90 14.48 1.35
CA TYR A 849 -23.11 14.12 0.61
C TYR A 849 -22.87 14.29 -0.89
N ALA A 850 -23.66 13.61 -1.73
CA ALA A 850 -23.50 13.69 -3.19
C ALA A 850 -24.77 14.09 -3.94
N VAL A 851 -24.58 14.89 -4.98
CA VAL A 851 -25.59 15.20 -5.98
C VAL A 851 -24.98 15.13 -7.38
N LEU A 852 -25.67 14.46 -8.29
CA LEU A 852 -25.35 14.50 -9.71
C LEU A 852 -25.91 15.78 -10.33
N VAL A 853 -25.13 16.41 -11.21
CA VAL A 853 -25.57 17.50 -12.09
C VAL A 853 -25.62 16.94 -13.50
N CYS A 854 -26.84 16.63 -13.95
CA CYS A 854 -27.09 15.94 -15.21
C CYS A 854 -27.58 16.92 -16.27
N ARG A 855 -27.03 16.83 -17.48
CA ARG A 855 -27.53 17.49 -18.68
C ARG A 855 -28.69 16.67 -19.22
N ALA A 856 -29.86 17.27 -19.38
CA ALA A 856 -31.11 16.58 -19.69
C ALA A 856 -31.83 17.24 -20.88
N LEU A 857 -32.38 16.43 -21.78
CA LEU A 857 -33.14 16.85 -22.96
C LEU A 857 -34.62 16.93 -22.60
N LEU A 858 -35.14 18.12 -22.34
CA LEU A 858 -36.52 18.28 -21.86
C LEU A 858 -37.55 18.21 -22.98
N GLY A 859 -37.26 18.80 -24.14
CA GLY A 859 -38.24 19.05 -25.19
C GLY A 859 -39.53 19.70 -24.64
N LYS A 860 -40.67 19.20 -25.11
CA LYS A 860 -42.02 19.55 -24.61
C LYS A 860 -42.38 18.72 -23.35
N PRO A 861 -42.79 19.35 -22.24
CA PRO A 861 -43.17 18.66 -21.00
C PRO A 861 -44.62 18.15 -21.01
N TYR A 862 -44.86 16.94 -20.49
CA TYR A 862 -46.18 16.55 -20.00
C TYR A 862 -46.34 17.07 -18.56
N VAL A 863 -47.09 18.16 -18.37
CA VAL A 863 -47.23 18.82 -17.07
C VAL A 863 -48.40 18.24 -16.28
N THR A 864 -48.12 17.68 -15.10
CA THR A 864 -49.15 17.18 -14.17
C THR A 864 -48.94 17.76 -12.77
N GLN A 865 -50.05 17.96 -12.05
CA GLN A 865 -50.04 18.26 -10.61
C GLN A 865 -50.36 17.01 -9.78
N GLU A 866 -50.98 15.98 -10.36
CA GLU A 866 -51.46 14.80 -9.65
C GLU A 866 -50.58 13.56 -9.84
N PRO A 867 -50.45 12.68 -8.82
CA PRO A 867 -49.73 11.41 -8.95
C PRO A 867 -50.37 10.45 -9.97
N GLY A 868 -49.55 9.58 -10.56
CA GLY A 868 -49.98 8.57 -11.53
C GLY A 868 -48.78 7.94 -12.25
N ASP A 869 -49.02 6.96 -13.12
CA ASP A 869 -48.02 6.53 -14.10
C ASP A 869 -48.32 7.19 -15.44
N PHE A 870 -47.38 8.02 -15.91
CA PHE A 870 -47.48 8.80 -17.14
C PHE A 870 -46.47 8.37 -18.19
N ARG A 871 -45.79 7.22 -18.01
CA ARG A 871 -44.75 6.70 -18.91
C ARG A 871 -45.15 6.72 -20.39
N GLU A 872 -46.36 6.27 -20.70
CA GLU A 872 -46.86 6.18 -22.09
C GLU A 872 -46.99 7.54 -22.79
N GLN A 873 -47.13 8.65 -22.04
CA GLN A 873 -47.14 10.01 -22.60
C GLN A 873 -45.77 10.40 -23.17
N VAL A 874 -44.69 9.87 -22.60
CA VAL A 874 -43.31 10.11 -23.05
C VAL A 874 -42.88 9.08 -24.09
N LEU A 875 -43.25 7.80 -23.89
CA LEU A 875 -42.90 6.72 -24.82
C LEU A 875 -43.67 6.79 -26.15
N SER A 876 -44.82 7.48 -26.21
CA SER A 876 -45.50 7.81 -27.48
C SER A 876 -44.68 8.73 -28.39
N GLY A 877 -43.73 9.48 -27.83
CA GLY A 877 -42.95 10.50 -28.53
C GLY A 877 -43.56 11.90 -28.58
N GLU A 878 -44.76 12.13 -28.02
CA GLU A 878 -45.37 13.47 -27.95
C GLU A 878 -44.65 14.39 -26.95
N PHE A 879 -44.19 13.84 -25.83
CA PHE A 879 -43.54 14.57 -24.74
C PHE A 879 -42.12 14.05 -24.49
N GLY A 880 -41.19 14.95 -24.14
CA GLY A 880 -39.81 14.58 -23.84
C GLY A 880 -39.62 14.02 -22.42
N HIS A 881 -40.41 14.50 -21.46
CA HIS A 881 -40.41 14.13 -20.05
C HIS A 881 -41.76 14.46 -19.39
N VAL A 882 -41.99 13.96 -18.18
CA VAL A 882 -43.10 14.38 -17.30
C VAL A 882 -42.59 15.42 -16.30
N LEU A 883 -43.34 16.52 -16.14
CA LEU A 883 -43.10 17.54 -15.14
C LEU A 883 -44.15 17.44 -14.02
N GLY A 884 -43.74 16.94 -12.86
CA GLY A 884 -44.55 16.90 -11.64
C GLY A 884 -44.51 18.23 -10.91
N ASP A 885 -45.48 19.11 -11.15
CA ASP A 885 -45.55 20.46 -10.59
C ASP A 885 -46.21 20.48 -9.20
N ARG A 886 -45.55 19.85 -8.22
CA ARG A 886 -45.97 19.90 -6.80
C ARG A 886 -45.64 21.23 -6.13
N GLU A 887 -44.87 22.10 -6.79
CA GLU A 887 -44.72 23.50 -6.38
C GLU A 887 -46.02 24.28 -6.61
N LYS A 888 -46.68 24.15 -7.77
CA LYS A 888 -48.00 24.73 -8.00
C LYS A 888 -49.10 24.05 -7.15
N ALA A 889 -49.05 22.73 -7.01
CA ALA A 889 -50.09 21.98 -6.29
C ALA A 889 -50.09 22.19 -4.76
N VAL A 890 -48.91 22.18 -4.12
CA VAL A 890 -48.76 22.22 -2.64
C VAL A 890 -47.55 23.06 -2.17
N GLY A 891 -47.02 23.92 -3.03
CA GLY A 891 -45.90 24.80 -2.72
C GLY A 891 -44.57 24.09 -2.49
N THR A 892 -44.41 22.81 -2.84
CA THR A 892 -43.16 22.04 -2.63
C THR A 892 -42.17 22.26 -3.76
N PHE A 893 -41.99 21.30 -4.66
CA PHE A 893 -40.92 21.26 -5.65
C PHE A 893 -41.46 20.83 -7.02
N ARG A 894 -40.68 21.11 -8.08
CA ARG A 894 -40.93 20.56 -9.42
C ARG A 894 -39.94 19.43 -9.68
N GLU A 895 -40.46 18.26 -10.04
CA GLU A 895 -39.67 17.06 -10.36
C GLU A 895 -39.85 16.70 -11.84
N PHE A 896 -38.77 16.26 -12.48
CA PHE A 896 -38.67 16.01 -13.92
C PHE A 896 -38.36 14.52 -14.11
N ILE A 897 -39.25 13.80 -14.79
CA ILE A 897 -39.22 12.32 -14.86
C ILE A 897 -39.01 11.86 -16.30
N PHE A 898 -37.91 11.13 -16.52
CA PHE A 898 -37.48 10.66 -17.84
C PHE A 898 -37.58 9.14 -17.94
N PHE A 899 -38.10 8.64 -19.06
CA PHE A 899 -38.27 7.21 -19.33
C PHE A 899 -37.29 6.66 -20.37
N HIS A 900 -36.40 7.51 -20.90
CA HIS A 900 -35.27 7.11 -21.74
C HIS A 900 -33.96 7.55 -21.08
N ALA A 901 -33.05 6.62 -20.78
CA ALA A 901 -31.74 6.96 -20.24
C ALA A 901 -30.93 7.88 -21.18
N ALA A 902 -31.08 7.71 -22.50
CA ALA A 902 -30.48 8.58 -23.52
C ALA A 902 -31.01 10.04 -23.51
N ALA A 903 -32.02 10.37 -22.71
CA ALA A 903 -32.43 11.76 -22.49
C ALA A 903 -31.60 12.48 -21.42
N VAL A 904 -30.72 11.77 -20.70
CA VAL A 904 -29.97 12.28 -19.53
C VAL A 904 -28.49 11.87 -19.61
N TYR A 905 -27.61 12.85 -19.81
CA TYR A 905 -26.16 12.67 -19.67
C TYR A 905 -25.72 13.12 -18.26
N PRO A 906 -25.28 12.22 -17.37
CA PRO A 906 -24.77 12.61 -16.07
C PRO A 906 -23.37 13.21 -16.24
N GLU A 907 -23.28 14.55 -16.26
CA GLU A 907 -22.03 15.26 -16.58
C GLU A 907 -21.12 15.43 -15.36
N TYR A 908 -21.69 15.65 -14.16
CA TYR A 908 -20.91 15.78 -12.93
C TYR A 908 -21.49 14.99 -11.75
N ALA A 909 -20.59 14.54 -10.87
CA ALA A 909 -20.89 14.27 -9.46
C ALA A 909 -20.30 15.40 -8.61
N VAL A 910 -21.12 15.98 -7.73
CA VAL A 910 -20.74 17.08 -6.82
C VAL A 910 -20.82 16.56 -5.39
N PHE A 911 -19.73 16.68 -4.65
CA PHE A 911 -19.64 16.32 -3.24
C PHE A 911 -19.73 17.59 -2.39
N TYR A 912 -20.56 17.57 -1.35
CA TYR A 912 -20.86 18.76 -0.56
C TYR A 912 -21.02 18.47 0.93
N ARG A 913 -20.86 19.52 1.74
CA ARG A 913 -21.19 19.52 3.18
C ARG A 913 -22.48 20.29 3.41
N ARG A 914 -23.23 19.86 4.43
CA ARG A 914 -24.40 20.57 4.97
C ARG A 914 -23.90 21.54 6.04
N GLU A 915 -24.27 22.81 5.94
CA GLU A 915 -23.96 23.83 6.96
C GLU A 915 -25.23 24.35 7.63
N LYS A 916 -25.13 24.62 8.93
CA LYS A 916 -26.16 25.26 9.73
C LYS A 916 -25.53 26.19 10.76
N ASP A 917 -26.12 27.36 10.99
CA ASP A 917 -25.61 28.39 11.91
C ASP A 917 -24.13 28.77 11.63
N GLY A 918 -23.71 28.70 10.35
CA GLY A 918 -22.34 28.94 9.91
C GLY A 918 -21.33 27.84 10.29
N ARG A 919 -21.79 26.61 10.54
CA ARG A 919 -20.97 25.45 10.93
C ARG A 919 -21.35 24.21 10.13
N VAL A 920 -20.39 23.35 9.84
CA VAL A 920 -20.67 22.02 9.26
C VAL A 920 -21.53 21.22 10.23
N MET A 921 -22.62 20.64 9.73
CA MET A 921 -23.54 19.82 10.53
C MET A 921 -22.88 18.51 10.96
N ALA A 922 -23.16 18.09 12.20
CA ALA A 922 -22.78 16.77 12.69
C ALA A 922 -23.49 15.66 11.90
N ARG A 923 -22.84 14.50 11.82
CA ARG A 923 -23.32 13.30 11.15
C ARG A 923 -24.57 12.73 11.86
N PRO A 924 -25.52 12.08 11.15
CA PRO A 924 -26.49 11.21 11.83
C PRO A 924 -25.79 10.12 12.64
N GLU A 925 -26.29 9.87 13.85
CA GLU A 925 -26.09 8.58 14.51
C GLU A 925 -26.84 7.55 13.67
N SER A 926 -26.11 6.80 12.84
CA SER A 926 -26.68 5.68 12.10
C SER A 926 -27.27 4.69 13.12
N GLU A 927 -28.51 4.28 12.96
CA GLU A 927 -29.11 3.24 13.81
C GLU A 927 -28.17 2.04 13.92
N MET A 928 -27.63 1.80 15.12
CA MET A 928 -26.88 0.57 15.37
C MET A 928 -27.83 -0.59 15.07
N ALA A 929 -27.40 -1.50 14.20
CA ALA A 929 -28.16 -2.71 13.90
C ALA A 929 -28.66 -3.33 15.22
N PRO A 930 -29.97 -3.63 15.34
CA PRO A 930 -30.60 -3.85 16.64
C PRO A 930 -29.82 -4.88 17.43
N ARG A 931 -29.54 -4.56 18.70
CA ARG A 931 -28.75 -5.41 19.60
C ARG A 931 -29.28 -6.85 19.49
N PRO A 932 -28.42 -7.87 19.37
CA PRO A 932 -28.87 -9.27 19.33
C PRO A 932 -29.85 -9.50 20.48
N MET A 933 -31.09 -9.86 20.12
CA MET A 933 -32.16 -10.02 21.09
C MET A 933 -31.71 -11.03 22.15
N GLU A 934 -31.60 -10.60 23.40
CA GLU A 934 -31.25 -11.49 24.49
C GLU A 934 -32.34 -12.59 24.53
N MET A 935 -31.94 -13.83 24.27
CA MET A 935 -32.87 -14.96 24.35
C MET A 935 -33.17 -15.21 25.83
N GLU A 936 -34.24 -14.56 26.32
CA GLU A 936 -34.81 -14.85 27.62
C GLU A 936 -35.04 -16.36 27.74
N GLY A 937 -34.50 -16.93 28.82
CA GLY A 937 -34.26 -18.37 28.90
C GLY A 937 -35.54 -19.19 28.86
N TRP A 938 -35.71 -20.00 27.81
CA TRP A 938 -36.69 -21.07 27.78
C TRP A 938 -36.29 -22.19 28.75
N GLY A 939 -36.64 -22.00 30.03
CA GLY A 939 -36.62 -23.05 31.04
C GLY A 939 -37.69 -24.09 30.73
N GLY A 940 -37.33 -25.13 29.97
CA GLY A 940 -38.19 -26.27 29.64
C GLY A 940 -37.63 -27.57 30.24
N SER A 941 -38.35 -28.17 31.18
CA SER A 941 -37.92 -29.40 31.86
C SER A 941 -38.41 -30.68 31.18
N ALA A 942 -37.47 -31.50 30.69
CA ALA A 942 -37.61 -32.93 30.44
C ALA A 942 -36.21 -33.60 30.42
#